data_AF-A0A4P7VPZ1-F1
#
_entry.id   AF-A0A4P7VPZ1-F1
#
_cell.length_a   1.000
_cell.length_b   1.000
_cell.length_c   1.000
_cell.angle_alpha   90.00
_cell.angle_beta   90.00
_cell.angle_gamma   90.00
#
_symmetry.space_group_name_H-M   'P 1'
#
loop_
_entity.id
_entity.type
_entity.pdbx_description
1 polymer ?
#
loop_
_entity_poly.entity_id
_entity_poly.type
_entity_poly.pdbx_seq_one_letter_code
_entity_poly.pdbx_strand_id
1 'polypeptide(L)'
;MTKKSPISVDKIQFCDYYLDQVNDLSSMDKFHYDDRRDFIKHEFFGGIAVKVEINNIRYDKGARREVSFRLIDMTSRCQAAILRKRINLAKEDFKEDFVHFPAESSGLKGGHTYKLVVSDENVSQTLAEEFIHVYDYPLGRYYNVCNCGVRPAWEDNLYKSLNTIDDHDYYLRFNLTTKTPSIHPTIMPELELRLHYPDGKYVKTYFKEPRCFGLENFNNDIWSVEFPFTTFGDVNGVFYAELLCMNLPIAGFVFDTMSGTDIKGKCDPEYIIPLDEYSPEAAIKRIDNYLPHRNESESEFDDDDFDKVLDKFIASELENSTDEVEESIEYDTEDATTNEDTTTNEEESEPLVSLDHLTGIKSAKEKLALYERVVRFNKMRADNGLPYVNAPLHAMFLGSPGTGKTTVAKLMGEMLRRAGVLSQGHVVIKERATLLGQNYNSESEKTLQALEEAQGGILFIDEAYQLYQGDDPRDPGKFVIETLMTALADESNRDWMLILAGYPDNMMKMLKMNPGFKSRIPDSNIYVFDDYTEQELMEIAENYLTSNHYSLSDEARSALAKRVNIDYLHRDKNFGNARYIINMIQTDILPAMARRVTSAETFDCKTLTEILPCDIPSRDTTPARHSESRQRIGFTI
;
A
#
# COMPACT_ATOMS: atom_id res chain seq x y z
N MET A 1 37.04 -23.79 -41.64
CA MET A 1 36.50 -23.21 -40.39
C MET A 1 35.09 -22.71 -40.69
N THR A 2 34.08 -23.38 -40.14
CA THR A 2 32.69 -22.90 -40.18
C THR A 2 32.67 -21.53 -39.49
N LYS A 3 32.30 -20.48 -40.24
CA LYS A 3 32.21 -19.13 -39.69
C LYS A 3 31.06 -19.11 -38.69
N LYS A 4 31.37 -18.97 -37.39
CA LYS A 4 30.35 -18.75 -36.36
C LYS A 4 29.58 -17.45 -36.65
N SER A 5 28.29 -17.45 -36.33
CA SER A 5 27.44 -16.28 -36.31
C SER A 5 28.07 -15.18 -35.45
N PRO A 6 28.05 -13.92 -35.88
CA PRO A 6 28.48 -12.77 -35.08
C PRO A 6 27.39 -12.26 -34.13
N ILE A 7 26.23 -12.91 -34.11
CA ILE A 7 25.11 -12.55 -33.24
C ILE A 7 24.75 -13.71 -32.32
N SER A 8 24.31 -13.39 -31.11
CA SER A 8 23.69 -14.31 -30.15
C SER A 8 22.25 -13.86 -29.87
N VAL A 9 21.44 -14.80 -29.39
CA VAL A 9 20.13 -14.51 -28.80
C VAL A 9 20.31 -14.66 -27.30
N ASP A 10 19.99 -13.62 -26.54
CA ASP A 10 20.19 -13.61 -25.09
C ASP A 10 18.89 -13.93 -24.35
N LYS A 11 17.76 -13.41 -24.84
CA LYS A 11 16.44 -13.65 -24.27
C LYS A 11 15.37 -13.83 -25.34
N ILE A 12 14.43 -14.75 -25.09
CA ILE A 12 13.20 -14.93 -25.86
C ILE A 12 12.06 -14.82 -24.86
N GLN A 13 11.10 -13.94 -25.15
CA GLN A 13 9.91 -13.73 -24.35
C GLN A 13 8.67 -13.81 -25.25
N PHE A 14 7.54 -14.15 -24.65
CA PHE A 14 6.32 -14.44 -25.38
C PHE A 14 5.14 -13.64 -24.84
N CYS A 15 4.10 -13.52 -25.66
CA CYS A 15 2.83 -12.88 -25.32
C CYS A 15 1.75 -13.48 -26.22
N ASP A 16 0.62 -13.90 -25.65
CA ASP A 16 -0.58 -14.19 -26.43
C ASP A 16 -1.34 -12.90 -26.76
N TYR A 17 -2.01 -12.88 -27.91
CA TYR A 17 -2.89 -11.78 -28.28
C TYR A 17 -4.20 -12.32 -28.86
N TYR A 18 -5.25 -11.52 -28.74
CA TYR A 18 -6.60 -11.90 -29.14
C TYR A 18 -6.97 -11.30 -30.51
N LEU A 19 -8.06 -11.82 -31.11
CA LEU A 19 -8.51 -11.43 -32.45
C LEU A 19 -8.85 -9.93 -32.58
N ASP A 20 -9.29 -9.29 -31.50
CA ASP A 20 -9.58 -7.85 -31.43
C ASP A 20 -8.32 -6.97 -31.37
N GLN A 21 -7.21 -7.51 -30.87
CA GLN A 21 -5.90 -6.85 -30.78
C GLN A 21 -5.08 -6.92 -32.08
N VAL A 22 -5.62 -7.51 -33.15
CA VAL A 22 -4.91 -7.66 -34.43
C VAL A 22 -4.53 -6.30 -35.05
N ASN A 23 -5.31 -5.25 -34.81
CA ASN A 23 -4.99 -3.90 -35.28
C ASN A 23 -3.81 -3.26 -34.52
N ASP A 24 -3.54 -3.73 -33.30
CA ASP A 24 -2.48 -3.21 -32.43
C ASP A 24 -1.11 -3.85 -32.74
N LEU A 25 -1.05 -4.83 -33.65
CA LEU A 25 0.20 -5.44 -34.15
C LEU A 25 1.13 -4.46 -34.88
N SER A 26 0.71 -3.22 -35.11
CA SER A 26 1.59 -2.15 -35.57
C SER A 26 2.48 -1.57 -34.45
N SER A 27 2.08 -1.78 -33.18
CA SER A 27 2.76 -1.32 -31.96
C SER A 27 3.03 -2.50 -31.02
N MET A 28 3.54 -3.62 -31.56
CA MET A 28 3.81 -4.84 -30.79
C MET A 28 4.79 -4.63 -29.64
N ASP A 29 5.67 -3.63 -29.76
CA ASP A 29 6.60 -3.21 -28.72
C ASP A 29 5.91 -2.81 -27.41
N LYS A 30 4.61 -2.50 -27.45
CA LYS A 30 3.80 -2.14 -26.27
C LYS A 30 3.12 -3.33 -25.60
N PHE A 31 3.20 -4.53 -26.18
CA PHE A 31 2.59 -5.72 -25.57
C PHE A 31 3.36 -6.15 -24.33
N HIS A 32 2.67 -6.83 -23.42
CA HIS A 32 3.28 -7.35 -22.19
C HIS A 32 3.95 -8.70 -22.46
N TYR A 33 5.27 -8.67 -22.72
CA TYR A 33 6.08 -9.87 -22.90
C TYR A 33 6.64 -10.36 -21.58
N ASP A 34 6.48 -11.65 -21.31
CA ASP A 34 7.04 -12.32 -20.15
C ASP A 34 7.70 -13.65 -20.54
N ASP A 35 8.13 -14.41 -19.52
CA ASP A 35 8.89 -15.64 -19.72
C ASP A 35 8.00 -16.88 -19.86
N ARG A 36 6.68 -16.69 -20.06
CA ARG A 36 5.72 -17.78 -20.21
C ARG A 36 5.93 -18.57 -21.48
N ARG A 37 5.67 -19.87 -21.41
CA ARG A 37 5.82 -20.85 -22.49
C ARG A 37 4.51 -21.57 -22.79
N ASP A 38 3.51 -21.40 -21.94
CA ASP A 38 2.23 -22.08 -22.03
C ASP A 38 1.09 -21.14 -22.36
N PHE A 39 0.27 -21.54 -23.35
CA PHE A 39 -0.81 -20.73 -23.91
C PHE A 39 -2.11 -21.51 -23.99
N ILE A 40 -3.24 -20.82 -23.87
CA ILE A 40 -4.57 -21.41 -23.97
C ILE A 40 -5.17 -21.06 -25.32
N LYS A 41 -5.59 -22.06 -26.08
CA LYS A 41 -6.38 -21.86 -27.29
C LYS A 41 -7.88 -21.85 -26.96
N HIS A 42 -8.43 -20.65 -26.79
CA HIS A 42 -9.87 -20.40 -26.76
C HIS A 42 -10.35 -19.78 -28.10
N GLU A 43 -11.66 -19.50 -28.20
CA GLU A 43 -12.30 -19.01 -29.44
C GLU A 43 -11.70 -17.70 -29.99
N PHE A 44 -11.33 -16.78 -29.09
CA PHE A 44 -10.74 -15.48 -29.45
C PHE A 44 -9.21 -15.46 -29.55
N PHE A 45 -8.55 -16.61 -29.48
CA PHE A 45 -7.09 -16.70 -29.53
C PHE A 45 -6.55 -16.25 -30.91
N GLY A 46 -5.89 -15.10 -30.96
CA GLY A 46 -5.39 -14.47 -32.19
C GLY A 46 -4.01 -14.96 -32.61
N GLY A 47 -3.15 -15.34 -31.67
CA GLY A 47 -1.84 -15.93 -31.94
C GLY A 47 -0.83 -15.69 -30.81
N ILE A 48 0.44 -15.95 -31.13
CA ILE A 48 1.56 -15.78 -30.19
C ILE A 48 2.54 -14.76 -30.79
N ALA A 49 2.79 -13.70 -30.05
CA ALA A 49 3.85 -12.74 -30.32
C ALA A 49 5.12 -13.16 -29.57
N VAL A 50 6.28 -12.87 -30.16
CA VAL A 50 7.59 -13.21 -29.63
C VAL A 50 8.49 -11.97 -29.68
N LYS A 51 9.07 -11.64 -28.54
CA LYS A 51 10.15 -10.67 -28.39
C LYS A 51 11.46 -11.42 -28.30
N VAL A 52 12.45 -11.04 -29.10
CA VAL A 52 13.78 -11.67 -29.11
C VAL A 52 14.86 -10.60 -28.97
N GLU A 53 15.72 -10.77 -27.98
CA GLU A 53 16.87 -9.91 -27.73
C GLU A 53 18.11 -10.47 -28.42
N ILE A 54 18.64 -9.70 -29.38
CA ILE A 54 19.73 -10.14 -30.24
C ILE A 54 20.93 -9.23 -30.07
N ASN A 55 22.07 -9.83 -29.72
CA ASN A 55 23.30 -9.12 -29.39
C ASN A 55 24.36 -9.34 -30.46
N ASN A 56 25.13 -8.29 -30.76
CA ASN A 56 26.33 -8.42 -31.56
C ASN A 56 27.52 -8.77 -30.66
N ILE A 57 27.99 -10.01 -30.73
CA ILE A 57 29.13 -10.49 -29.94
C ILE A 57 30.49 -9.97 -30.44
N ARG A 58 30.51 -9.14 -31.50
CA ARG A 58 31.73 -8.52 -32.01
C ARG A 58 31.90 -7.10 -31.50
N TYR A 59 33.06 -6.86 -30.92
CA TYR A 59 33.51 -5.55 -30.45
C TYR A 59 34.03 -4.64 -31.58
N ASP A 60 34.50 -5.23 -32.68
CA ASP A 60 35.23 -4.49 -33.73
C ASP A 60 34.35 -4.05 -34.92
N LYS A 61 33.21 -4.72 -35.17
CA LYS A 61 32.40 -4.54 -36.38
C LYS A 61 30.91 -4.75 -36.13
N GLY A 62 30.09 -3.97 -36.84
CA GLY A 62 28.65 -4.22 -36.93
C GLY A 62 28.31 -5.53 -37.65
N ALA A 63 27.12 -6.06 -37.38
CA ALA A 63 26.59 -7.27 -37.98
C ALA A 63 25.31 -6.97 -38.77
N ARG A 64 25.24 -7.49 -40.00
CA ARG A 64 24.00 -7.50 -40.80
C ARG A 64 23.65 -8.94 -41.09
N ARG A 65 22.50 -9.40 -40.62
CA ARG A 65 22.07 -10.80 -40.68
C ARG A 65 20.62 -10.94 -41.08
N GLU A 66 20.34 -12.00 -41.83
CA GLU A 66 18.98 -12.48 -42.06
C GLU A 66 18.71 -13.58 -41.03
N VAL A 67 17.80 -13.30 -40.12
CA VAL A 67 17.41 -14.21 -39.04
C VAL A 67 16.05 -14.81 -39.38
N SER A 68 15.95 -16.13 -39.30
CA SER A 68 14.68 -16.83 -39.43
C SER A 68 14.13 -17.26 -38.08
N PHE A 69 12.81 -17.18 -37.97
CA PHE A 69 12.03 -17.65 -36.84
C PHE A 69 11.11 -18.75 -37.36
N ARG A 70 11.46 -19.99 -37.06
CA ARG A 70 10.71 -21.17 -37.50
C ARG A 70 9.93 -21.73 -36.33
N LEU A 71 8.62 -21.86 -36.50
CA LEU A 71 7.77 -22.55 -35.54
C LEU A 71 7.49 -23.96 -36.07
N ILE A 72 7.89 -24.97 -35.30
CA ILE A 72 7.78 -26.38 -35.68
C ILE A 72 6.80 -27.04 -34.72
N ASP A 73 5.71 -27.60 -35.25
CA ASP A 73 4.78 -28.43 -34.49
C ASP A 73 5.44 -29.80 -34.24
N MET A 74 5.84 -30.04 -32.99
CA MET A 74 6.52 -31.26 -32.58
C MET A 74 5.54 -32.45 -32.46
N THR A 75 4.26 -32.16 -32.22
CA THR A 75 3.19 -33.16 -32.14
C THR A 75 2.84 -33.70 -33.53
N SER A 76 2.60 -32.81 -34.50
CA SER A 76 2.33 -33.20 -35.90
C SER A 76 3.60 -33.46 -36.72
N ARG A 77 4.78 -33.10 -36.19
CA ARG A 77 6.09 -33.16 -36.85
C ARG A 77 6.12 -32.39 -38.18
N CYS A 78 5.54 -31.20 -38.21
CA CYS A 78 5.52 -30.34 -39.38
C CYS A 78 5.98 -28.91 -39.05
N GLN A 79 6.48 -28.20 -40.05
CA GLN A 79 6.76 -26.76 -39.88
C GLN A 79 5.43 -26.01 -39.92
N ALA A 80 5.07 -25.38 -38.82
CA ALA A 80 3.84 -24.61 -38.67
C ALA A 80 3.96 -23.23 -39.35
N ALA A 81 5.07 -22.52 -39.12
CA ALA A 81 5.32 -21.21 -39.71
C ALA A 81 6.81 -20.91 -39.87
N ILE A 82 7.14 -19.99 -40.77
CA ILE A 82 8.48 -19.42 -40.92
C ILE A 82 8.39 -17.93 -41.22
N LEU A 83 9.13 -17.14 -40.45
CA LEU A 83 9.30 -15.71 -40.66
C LEU A 83 10.78 -15.41 -40.86
N ARG A 84 11.08 -14.39 -41.66
CA ARG A 84 12.46 -13.93 -41.90
C ARG A 84 12.54 -12.45 -41.67
N LYS A 85 13.57 -12.01 -40.93
CA LYS A 85 13.79 -10.60 -40.62
C LYS A 85 15.24 -10.24 -40.84
N ARG A 86 15.45 -9.06 -41.42
CA ARG A 86 16.79 -8.48 -41.58
C ARG A 86 17.13 -7.67 -40.34
N ILE A 87 18.24 -8.04 -39.72
CA ILE A 87 18.75 -7.42 -38.49
C ILE A 87 20.06 -6.73 -38.79
N ASN A 88 20.14 -5.47 -38.39
CA ASN A 88 21.33 -4.65 -38.52
C ASN A 88 21.70 -4.16 -37.12
N LEU A 89 22.88 -4.52 -36.66
CA LEU A 89 23.44 -4.15 -35.36
C LEU A 89 24.75 -3.41 -35.57
N ALA A 90 24.95 -2.32 -34.83
CA ALA A 90 26.25 -1.67 -34.74
C ALA A 90 27.23 -2.54 -33.92
N LYS A 91 28.47 -2.05 -33.72
CA LYS A 91 29.44 -2.73 -32.85
C LYS A 91 28.95 -2.64 -31.40
N GLU A 92 29.09 -3.71 -30.61
CA GLU A 92 28.65 -3.75 -29.19
C GLU A 92 27.18 -3.32 -28.99
N ASP A 93 26.36 -3.57 -30.00
CA ASP A 93 24.97 -3.14 -30.04
C ASP A 93 24.05 -4.34 -29.78
N PHE A 94 22.87 -4.05 -29.23
CA PHE A 94 21.81 -5.01 -29.04
C PHE A 94 20.51 -4.47 -29.61
N LYS A 95 19.63 -5.37 -30.02
CA LYS A 95 18.34 -4.98 -30.55
C LYS A 95 17.27 -5.95 -30.07
N GLU A 96 16.17 -5.37 -29.62
CA GLU A 96 14.92 -6.07 -29.41
C GLU A 96 14.18 -6.15 -30.74
N ASP A 97 13.78 -7.35 -31.12
CA ASP A 97 13.01 -7.57 -32.34
C ASP A 97 11.76 -8.39 -32.08
N PHE A 98 10.68 -8.02 -32.75
CA PHE A 98 9.33 -8.55 -32.52
C PHE A 98 8.83 -9.30 -33.77
N VAL A 99 8.28 -10.49 -33.54
CA VAL A 99 7.60 -11.31 -34.55
C VAL A 99 6.31 -11.88 -33.96
N HIS A 100 5.35 -12.29 -34.80
CA HIS A 100 4.18 -13.00 -34.32
C HIS A 100 3.75 -14.12 -35.26
N PHE A 101 3.09 -15.11 -34.68
CA PHE A 101 2.54 -16.28 -35.32
C PHE A 101 1.01 -16.27 -35.16
N PRO A 102 0.26 -15.72 -36.14
CA PRO A 102 -1.20 -15.72 -36.07
C PRO A 102 -1.76 -17.13 -36.07
N ALA A 103 -2.72 -17.39 -35.18
CA ALA A 103 -3.28 -18.72 -34.97
C ALA A 103 -3.86 -19.32 -36.26
N GLU A 104 -4.59 -18.51 -37.05
CA GLU A 104 -5.16 -18.95 -38.33
C GLU A 104 -4.09 -19.28 -39.38
N SER A 105 -3.12 -18.38 -39.57
CA SER A 105 -2.12 -18.53 -40.64
C SER A 105 -1.04 -19.56 -40.32
N SER A 106 -0.69 -19.67 -39.04
CA SER A 106 0.34 -20.58 -38.53
C SER A 106 -0.24 -21.95 -38.17
N GLY A 107 -1.58 -22.09 -38.19
CA GLY A 107 -2.27 -23.34 -37.87
C GLY A 107 -2.03 -23.79 -36.43
N LEU A 108 -2.00 -22.87 -35.47
CA LEU A 108 -1.82 -23.19 -34.06
C LEU A 108 -3.01 -24.01 -33.56
N LYS A 109 -2.73 -25.16 -32.95
CA LYS A 109 -3.69 -26.15 -32.45
C LYS A 109 -3.51 -26.29 -30.95
N GLY A 110 -4.61 -26.40 -30.22
CA GLY A 110 -4.53 -26.77 -28.81
C GLY A 110 -4.21 -28.26 -28.69
N GLY A 111 -3.60 -28.64 -27.56
CA GLY A 111 -3.01 -29.95 -27.31
C GLY A 111 -1.67 -30.19 -28.01
N HIS A 112 -1.05 -29.16 -28.62
CA HIS A 112 0.18 -29.31 -29.39
C HIS A 112 1.37 -28.63 -28.71
N THR A 113 2.55 -29.21 -28.91
CA THR A 113 3.84 -28.62 -28.50
C THR A 113 4.55 -28.07 -29.72
N TYR A 114 4.99 -26.83 -29.64
CA TYR A 114 5.72 -26.17 -30.71
C TYR A 114 7.15 -25.86 -30.26
N LYS A 115 8.08 -25.95 -31.19
CA LYS A 115 9.47 -25.55 -31.03
C LYS A 115 9.73 -24.32 -31.88
N LEU A 116 10.05 -23.20 -31.24
CA LEU A 116 10.59 -22.02 -31.90
C LEU A 116 12.08 -22.22 -32.12
N VAL A 117 12.54 -22.09 -33.37
CA VAL A 117 13.94 -22.16 -33.74
C VAL A 117 14.35 -20.83 -34.38
N VAL A 118 15.27 -20.13 -33.72
CA VAL A 118 15.85 -18.88 -34.22
C VAL A 118 17.19 -19.21 -34.89
N SER A 119 17.38 -18.86 -36.16
CA SER A 119 18.58 -19.21 -36.93
C SER A 119 19.15 -18.02 -37.70
N ASP A 120 20.49 -17.90 -37.73
CA ASP A 120 21.19 -17.03 -38.67
C ASP A 120 21.30 -17.76 -40.02
N GLU A 121 20.53 -17.31 -41.00
CA GLU A 121 20.47 -17.90 -42.34
C GLU A 121 21.77 -17.70 -43.12
N ASN A 122 22.53 -16.63 -42.84
CA ASN A 122 23.77 -16.34 -43.57
C ASN A 122 24.87 -17.37 -43.29
N VAL A 123 24.85 -18.00 -42.12
CA VAL A 123 25.80 -19.07 -41.73
C VAL A 123 25.11 -20.41 -41.46
N SER A 124 23.79 -20.48 -41.64
CA SER A 124 22.95 -21.64 -41.35
C SER A 124 23.16 -22.19 -39.93
N GLN A 125 23.24 -21.29 -38.94
CA GLN A 125 23.48 -21.62 -37.54
C GLN A 125 22.22 -21.36 -36.70
N THR A 126 21.79 -22.35 -35.92
CA THR A 126 20.78 -22.14 -34.87
C THR A 126 21.37 -21.30 -33.74
N LEU A 127 20.68 -20.21 -33.40
CA LEU A 127 21.07 -19.28 -32.35
C LEU A 127 20.40 -19.63 -31.02
N ALA A 128 19.11 -19.93 -31.04
CA ALA A 128 18.32 -20.31 -29.88
C ALA A 128 17.16 -21.23 -30.26
N GLU A 129 16.71 -22.02 -29.30
CA GLU A 129 15.55 -22.89 -29.42
C GLU A 129 14.72 -22.80 -28.15
N GLU A 130 13.41 -22.64 -28.29
CA GLU A 130 12.48 -22.62 -27.17
C GLU A 130 11.26 -23.49 -27.46
N PHE A 131 10.72 -24.11 -26.42
CA PHE A 131 9.51 -24.91 -26.51
C PHE A 131 8.34 -24.13 -25.93
N ILE A 132 7.20 -24.18 -26.61
CA ILE A 132 5.94 -23.61 -26.16
C ILE A 132 4.84 -24.65 -26.27
N HIS A 133 3.91 -24.66 -25.33
CA HIS A 133 2.78 -25.56 -25.34
C HIS A 133 1.48 -24.77 -25.51
N VAL A 134 0.61 -25.25 -26.40
CA VAL A 134 -0.71 -24.66 -26.62
C VAL A 134 -1.74 -25.68 -26.15
N TYR A 135 -2.50 -25.35 -25.12
CA TYR A 135 -3.49 -26.22 -24.49
C TYR A 135 -4.90 -25.94 -25.03
N ASP A 136 -5.74 -26.97 -25.02
CA ASP A 136 -7.16 -26.83 -25.39
C ASP A 136 -7.99 -26.24 -24.23
N TYR A 137 -8.96 -25.40 -24.57
CA TYR A 137 -10.02 -24.95 -23.65
C TYR A 137 -11.26 -25.87 -23.74
N PRO A 138 -12.01 -26.12 -22.64
CA PRO A 138 -11.80 -25.64 -21.27
C PRO A 138 -10.65 -26.34 -20.56
N LEU A 139 -9.96 -25.58 -19.71
CA LEU A 139 -8.85 -26.11 -18.93
C LEU A 139 -9.31 -27.16 -17.92
N GLY A 140 -8.56 -28.26 -17.84
CA GLY A 140 -8.68 -29.23 -16.75
C GLY A 140 -8.04 -28.71 -15.45
N ARG A 141 -8.34 -29.36 -14.32
CA ARG A 141 -7.56 -29.18 -13.08
C ARG A 141 -6.30 -30.04 -13.14
N TYR A 142 -5.18 -29.46 -13.60
CA TYR A 142 -3.90 -30.17 -13.74
C TYR A 142 -3.25 -30.50 -12.39
N TYR A 143 -3.28 -29.54 -11.46
CA TYR A 143 -2.61 -29.64 -10.16
C TYR A 143 -3.59 -29.50 -9.00
N ASN A 144 -3.27 -30.15 -7.89
CA ASN A 144 -3.87 -29.90 -6.59
C ASN A 144 -2.77 -29.53 -5.60
N VAL A 145 -2.92 -28.42 -4.89
CA VAL A 145 -1.92 -27.94 -3.93
C VAL A 145 -2.14 -28.63 -2.59
N CYS A 146 -1.11 -29.34 -2.12
CA CYS A 146 -1.17 -30.15 -0.90
C CYS A 146 -0.67 -29.42 0.34
N ASN A 147 0.31 -28.53 0.17
CA ASN A 147 0.82 -27.64 1.22
C ASN A 147 1.86 -26.71 0.61
N CYS A 148 2.21 -25.65 1.34
CA CYS A 148 3.29 -24.74 0.96
C CYS A 148 4.05 -24.23 2.18
N GLY A 149 5.11 -23.48 1.93
CA GLY A 149 5.84 -22.76 2.97
C GLY A 149 7.07 -22.05 2.40
N VAL A 150 7.68 -21.24 3.27
CA VAL A 150 8.97 -20.60 3.03
C VAL A 150 10.08 -21.57 3.44
N ARG A 151 11.13 -21.67 2.64
CA ARG A 151 12.31 -22.51 2.87
C ARG A 151 13.58 -21.68 2.73
N PRO A 152 14.42 -21.58 3.77
CA PRO A 152 15.75 -21.01 3.64
C PRO A 152 16.66 -21.87 2.74
N ALA A 153 17.56 -21.25 1.98
CA ALA A 153 18.43 -21.99 1.05
C ALA A 153 19.29 -23.09 1.71
N TRP A 154 19.68 -22.90 2.98
CA TRP A 154 20.61 -23.76 3.72
C TRP A 154 19.96 -24.94 4.46
N GLU A 155 18.63 -25.07 4.44
CA GLU A 155 17.93 -26.20 5.04
C GLU A 155 16.69 -26.62 4.23
N ASP A 156 16.11 -27.77 4.58
CA ASP A 156 14.94 -28.32 3.88
C ASP A 156 13.62 -28.15 4.65
N ASN A 157 13.68 -27.58 5.86
CA ASN A 157 12.49 -27.31 6.66
C ASN A 157 11.63 -26.22 6.01
N LEU A 158 10.31 -26.43 6.04
CA LEU A 158 9.34 -25.43 5.64
C LEU A 158 8.84 -24.65 6.86
N TYR A 159 8.56 -23.38 6.62
CA TYR A 159 8.08 -22.42 7.59
C TYR A 159 6.80 -21.77 7.07
N LYS A 160 5.83 -21.57 7.96
CA LYS A 160 4.62 -20.79 7.67
C LYS A 160 4.96 -19.29 7.62
N SER A 161 5.88 -18.87 8.49
CA SER A 161 6.44 -17.53 8.57
C SER A 161 7.79 -17.63 9.30
N LEU A 162 8.75 -16.76 8.97
CA LEU A 162 10.07 -16.74 9.62
C LEU A 162 10.67 -15.34 9.56
N ASN A 163 11.52 -15.00 10.53
CA ASN A 163 12.25 -13.75 10.51
C ASN A 163 13.41 -13.85 9.50
N THR A 164 13.26 -13.23 8.35
CA THR A 164 14.27 -13.31 7.29
C THR A 164 15.46 -12.41 7.59
N ILE A 165 16.63 -12.85 7.16
CA ILE A 165 17.86 -12.06 7.18
C ILE A 165 18.00 -11.43 5.80
N ASP A 166 18.24 -10.13 5.74
CA ASP A 166 18.46 -9.42 4.49
C ASP A 166 19.61 -10.04 3.66
N ASP A 167 19.49 -9.90 2.34
CA ASP A 167 20.47 -10.38 1.35
C ASP A 167 20.73 -11.91 1.38
N HIS A 168 19.79 -12.69 1.91
CA HIS A 168 19.83 -14.15 1.87
C HIS A 168 18.81 -14.73 0.90
N ASP A 169 19.15 -15.91 0.35
CA ASP A 169 18.28 -16.65 -0.58
C ASP A 169 17.21 -17.44 0.19
N TYR A 170 15.95 -17.14 -0.10
CA TYR A 170 14.78 -17.88 0.37
C TYR A 170 14.00 -18.45 -0.81
N TYR A 171 13.25 -19.53 -0.55
CA TYR A 171 12.43 -20.20 -1.55
C TYR A 171 11.00 -20.36 -1.05
N LEU A 172 10.03 -19.96 -1.88
CA LEU A 172 8.64 -20.36 -1.69
C LEU A 172 8.42 -21.71 -2.33
N ARG A 173 8.13 -22.73 -1.53
CA ARG A 173 7.87 -24.09 -2.00
C ARG A 173 6.38 -24.39 -1.93
N PHE A 174 5.80 -24.82 -3.04
CA PHE A 174 4.47 -25.43 -3.11
C PHE A 174 4.62 -26.91 -3.43
N ASN A 175 3.97 -27.77 -2.65
CA ASN A 175 3.88 -29.21 -2.89
C ASN A 175 2.52 -29.53 -3.50
N LEU A 176 2.53 -30.38 -4.53
CA LEU A 176 1.43 -30.58 -5.46
C LEU A 176 1.24 -32.08 -5.71
N THR A 177 0.01 -32.49 -5.99
CA THR A 177 -0.30 -33.80 -6.61
C THR A 177 -0.89 -33.59 -7.99
N THR A 178 -0.62 -34.50 -8.91
CA THR A 178 -1.21 -34.43 -10.25
C THR A 178 -2.56 -35.13 -10.25
N LYS A 179 -3.57 -34.55 -10.92
CA LYS A 179 -4.90 -35.19 -10.99
C LYS A 179 -5.00 -36.26 -12.07
N THR A 180 -4.01 -36.34 -12.97
CA THR A 180 -4.09 -37.15 -14.17
C THR A 180 -2.79 -37.93 -14.34
N PRO A 181 -2.69 -39.15 -13.76
CA PRO A 181 -1.48 -39.97 -13.85
C PRO A 181 -1.13 -40.40 -15.29
N SER A 182 -1.98 -40.10 -16.27
CA SER A 182 -1.80 -40.43 -17.69
C SER A 182 -1.22 -39.30 -18.56
N ILE A 183 -1.01 -38.10 -18.03
CA ILE A 183 -0.34 -37.01 -18.78
C ILE A 183 1.17 -37.06 -18.48
N HIS A 184 1.99 -37.11 -19.54
CA HIS A 184 3.43 -37.15 -19.39
C HIS A 184 3.95 -35.83 -18.77
N PRO A 185 4.92 -35.84 -17.83
CA PRO A 185 5.40 -34.64 -17.14
C PRO A 185 5.85 -33.49 -18.07
N THR A 186 6.34 -33.82 -19.26
CA THR A 186 6.79 -32.84 -20.28
C THR A 186 5.65 -32.10 -21.00
N ILE A 187 4.39 -32.39 -20.66
CA ILE A 187 3.18 -31.74 -21.21
C ILE A 187 2.32 -31.22 -20.05
N MET A 188 2.90 -31.15 -18.85
CA MET A 188 2.23 -30.55 -17.71
C MET A 188 2.52 -29.04 -17.71
N PRO A 189 1.50 -28.19 -17.47
CA PRO A 189 1.67 -26.76 -17.62
C PRO A 189 2.59 -26.18 -16.55
N GLU A 190 3.44 -25.22 -16.92
CA GLU A 190 4.22 -24.46 -15.96
C GLU A 190 3.32 -23.70 -14.99
N LEU A 191 3.85 -23.43 -13.80
CA LEU A 191 3.17 -22.64 -12.80
C LEU A 191 3.72 -21.23 -12.76
N GLU A 192 2.81 -20.28 -12.68
CA GLU A 192 3.08 -18.86 -12.52
C GLU A 192 2.99 -18.54 -11.03
N LEU A 193 4.03 -17.92 -10.47
CA LEU A 193 3.96 -17.32 -9.13
C LEU A 193 3.94 -15.81 -9.28
N ARG A 194 2.91 -15.15 -8.76
CA ARG A 194 2.90 -13.72 -8.50
C ARG A 194 3.20 -13.50 -7.03
N LEU A 195 4.38 -12.97 -6.74
CA LEU A 195 4.79 -12.60 -5.39
C LEU A 195 4.53 -11.12 -5.19
N HIS A 196 3.51 -10.81 -4.40
CA HIS A 196 3.17 -9.47 -3.98
C HIS A 196 3.94 -9.12 -2.71
N TYR A 197 4.67 -8.02 -2.78
CA TYR A 197 5.50 -7.54 -1.70
C TYR A 197 4.68 -6.70 -0.69
N PRO A 198 5.19 -6.52 0.54
CA PRO A 198 4.48 -5.79 1.59
C PRO A 198 4.10 -4.36 1.23
N ASP A 199 4.82 -3.73 0.30
CA ASP A 199 4.57 -2.37 -0.16
C ASP A 199 3.32 -2.23 -1.05
N GLY A 200 2.71 -3.35 -1.47
CA GLY A 200 1.56 -3.41 -2.38
C GLY A 200 1.82 -2.90 -3.79
N LYS A 201 3.04 -2.46 -4.10
CA LYS A 201 3.41 -1.82 -5.37
C LYS A 201 4.27 -2.74 -6.23
N TYR A 202 5.08 -3.57 -5.60
CA TYR A 202 5.98 -4.46 -6.29
C TYR A 202 5.40 -5.87 -6.38
N VAL A 203 5.23 -6.35 -7.62
CA VAL A 203 4.82 -7.73 -7.91
C VAL A 203 5.89 -8.37 -8.75
N LYS A 204 6.41 -9.50 -8.29
CA LYS A 204 7.41 -10.27 -9.01
C LYS A 204 6.79 -11.55 -9.54
N THR A 205 6.84 -11.72 -10.86
CA THR A 205 6.27 -12.88 -11.55
C THR A 205 7.38 -13.88 -11.91
N TYR A 206 7.11 -15.16 -11.67
CA TYR A 206 8.00 -16.26 -12.04
C TYR A 206 7.22 -17.35 -12.76
N PHE A 207 7.86 -18.01 -13.72
CA PHE A 207 7.32 -19.19 -14.40
C PHE A 207 8.24 -20.38 -14.14
N LYS A 208 7.68 -21.50 -13.66
CA LYS A 208 8.48 -22.69 -13.35
C LYS A 208 7.68 -23.99 -13.43
N GLU A 209 8.31 -24.99 -14.04
CA GLU A 209 7.80 -26.36 -14.05
C GLU A 209 7.97 -27.03 -12.66
N PRO A 210 6.94 -27.74 -12.16
CA PRO A 210 7.08 -28.58 -10.97
C PRO A 210 8.11 -29.69 -11.18
N ARG A 211 8.90 -29.97 -10.15
CA ARG A 211 9.92 -31.03 -10.15
C ARG A 211 9.69 -32.02 -9.02
N CYS A 212 10.04 -33.26 -9.26
CA CYS A 212 10.06 -34.27 -8.22
C CYS A 212 11.47 -34.35 -7.60
N PHE A 213 11.58 -34.03 -6.31
CA PHE A 213 12.86 -33.93 -5.59
C PHE A 213 13.34 -35.28 -5.00
N GLY A 214 12.69 -36.42 -5.28
CA GLY A 214 13.14 -37.73 -4.79
C GLY A 214 12.29 -38.92 -5.25
N LEU A 215 12.86 -40.14 -5.19
CA LEU A 215 12.18 -41.40 -5.58
C LEU A 215 10.94 -41.71 -4.73
N GLU A 216 10.96 -41.37 -3.44
CA GLU A 216 9.81 -41.54 -2.54
C GLU A 216 8.66 -40.59 -2.89
N ASN A 217 8.97 -39.34 -3.24
CA ASN A 217 7.99 -38.36 -3.70
C ASN A 217 7.37 -38.77 -5.03
N PHE A 218 8.17 -39.35 -5.94
CA PHE A 218 7.68 -39.90 -7.20
C PHE A 218 6.67 -41.04 -6.97
N ASN A 219 6.97 -41.94 -6.04
CA ASN A 219 6.06 -43.05 -5.69
C ASN A 219 4.75 -42.57 -5.04
N ASN A 220 4.78 -41.42 -4.37
CA ASN A 220 3.62 -40.80 -3.73
C ASN A 220 2.91 -39.76 -4.62
N ASP A 221 3.34 -39.60 -5.88
CA ASP A 221 2.89 -38.57 -6.83
C ASP A 221 2.94 -37.13 -6.27
N ILE A 222 3.96 -36.83 -5.46
CA ILE A 222 4.21 -35.51 -4.89
C ILE A 222 5.26 -34.80 -5.74
N TRP A 223 4.86 -33.64 -6.26
CA TRP A 223 5.70 -32.72 -7.02
C TRP A 223 5.90 -31.45 -6.21
N SER A 224 7.02 -30.76 -6.40
CA SER A 224 7.25 -29.47 -5.74
C SER A 224 7.71 -28.43 -6.76
N VAL A 225 7.26 -27.20 -6.57
CA VAL A 225 7.77 -26.04 -7.31
C VAL A 225 8.34 -25.06 -6.30
N GLU A 226 9.53 -24.52 -6.60
CA GLU A 226 10.23 -23.58 -5.72
C GLU A 226 10.54 -22.27 -6.43
N PHE A 227 10.16 -21.16 -5.85
CA PHE A 227 10.41 -19.84 -6.40
C PHE A 227 11.35 -19.05 -5.48
N PRO A 228 12.50 -18.59 -5.99
CA PRO A 228 13.43 -17.84 -5.18
C PRO A 228 12.84 -16.46 -4.85
N PHE A 229 13.13 -15.94 -3.67
CA PHE A 229 12.93 -14.53 -3.34
C PHE A 229 14.01 -14.10 -2.35
N THR A 230 14.25 -12.80 -2.31
CA THR A 230 15.22 -12.17 -1.43
C THR A 230 14.51 -11.07 -0.66
N THR A 231 14.93 -10.91 0.58
CA THR A 231 14.47 -9.89 1.51
C THR A 231 15.50 -8.78 1.58
N PHE A 232 15.02 -7.54 1.66
CA PHE A 232 15.83 -6.33 1.73
C PHE A 232 15.16 -5.42 2.76
N GLY A 233 15.92 -4.72 3.60
CA GLY A 233 15.40 -4.03 4.79
C GLY A 233 14.12 -3.21 4.60
N ASP A 234 13.98 -2.50 3.47
CA ASP A 234 12.82 -1.64 3.17
C ASP A 234 11.60 -2.40 2.62
N VAL A 235 11.72 -3.71 2.40
CA VAL A 235 10.83 -4.54 1.57
C VAL A 235 10.35 -5.79 2.35
N ASN A 236 10.60 -5.81 3.66
CA ASN A 236 10.19 -6.88 4.57
C ASN A 236 8.82 -6.61 5.21
N GLY A 237 8.12 -7.67 5.62
CA GLY A 237 6.76 -7.62 6.14
C GLY A 237 5.91 -8.80 5.66
N VAL A 238 4.62 -8.55 5.42
CA VAL A 238 3.66 -9.57 4.98
C VAL A 238 3.64 -9.68 3.45
N PHE A 239 4.05 -10.86 2.95
CA PHE A 239 4.03 -11.19 1.53
C PHE A 239 2.80 -12.01 1.18
N TYR A 240 2.28 -11.81 -0.03
CA TYR A 240 1.26 -12.69 -0.62
C TYR A 240 1.79 -13.35 -1.89
N ALA A 241 1.81 -14.67 -1.87
CA ALA A 241 2.25 -15.53 -2.94
C ALA A 241 1.03 -16.17 -3.61
N GLU A 242 0.69 -15.73 -4.81
CA GLU A 242 -0.38 -16.31 -5.63
C GLU A 242 0.20 -17.25 -6.67
N LEU A 243 -0.23 -18.51 -6.62
CA LEU A 243 0.17 -19.54 -7.57
C LEU A 243 -0.95 -19.76 -8.58
N LEU A 244 -0.63 -19.56 -9.85
CA LEU A 244 -1.56 -19.72 -10.97
C LEU A 244 -1.08 -20.84 -11.89
N CYS A 245 -2.05 -21.49 -12.54
CA CYS A 245 -1.82 -22.42 -13.64
C CYS A 245 -2.54 -21.85 -14.87
N MET A 246 -1.78 -21.38 -15.86
CA MET A 246 -2.32 -20.73 -17.07
C MET A 246 -3.36 -19.62 -16.74
N ASN A 247 -2.94 -18.61 -15.97
CA ASN A 247 -3.78 -17.51 -15.48
C ASN A 247 -4.93 -17.88 -14.53
N LEU A 248 -5.12 -19.16 -14.16
CA LEU A 248 -6.11 -19.56 -13.16
C LEU A 248 -5.45 -19.66 -11.78
N PRO A 249 -5.85 -18.87 -10.78
CA PRO A 249 -5.36 -19.02 -9.41
C PRO A 249 -5.72 -20.40 -8.86
N ILE A 250 -4.71 -21.15 -8.42
CA ILE A 250 -4.86 -22.47 -7.82
C ILE A 250 -4.48 -22.50 -6.33
N ALA A 251 -3.73 -21.51 -5.86
CA ALA A 251 -3.33 -21.37 -4.47
C ALA A 251 -2.97 -19.92 -4.14
N GLY A 252 -3.23 -19.50 -2.90
CA GLY A 252 -2.77 -18.23 -2.36
C GLY A 252 -2.16 -18.46 -0.98
N PHE A 253 -0.93 -18.00 -0.76
CA PHE A 253 -0.20 -18.22 0.49
C PHE A 253 0.30 -16.89 1.05
N VAL A 254 0.05 -16.64 2.33
CA VAL A 254 0.55 -15.44 3.02
C VAL A 254 1.60 -15.86 4.03
N PHE A 255 2.71 -15.12 4.08
CA PHE A 255 3.77 -15.33 5.06
C PHE A 255 4.39 -14.00 5.48
N ASP A 256 4.76 -13.91 6.76
CA ASP A 256 5.47 -12.76 7.30
C ASP A 256 6.97 -13.07 7.34
N THR A 257 7.76 -12.08 6.97
CA THR A 257 9.22 -12.10 6.94
C THR A 257 9.85 -11.33 8.11
N MET A 258 9.05 -10.63 8.90
CA MET A 258 9.45 -9.88 10.10
C MET A 258 8.86 -10.45 11.39
N SER A 259 8.25 -11.65 11.33
CA SER A 259 7.70 -12.31 12.53
C SER A 259 8.77 -12.45 13.62
N GLY A 260 8.47 -11.99 14.84
CA GLY A 260 9.40 -12.10 15.97
C GLY A 260 9.77 -13.56 16.35
N THR A 261 9.00 -14.54 15.87
CA THR A 261 9.28 -15.98 16.05
C THR A 261 9.09 -16.77 14.76
N ASP A 262 10.04 -17.65 14.45
CA ASP A 262 9.94 -18.56 13.31
C ASP A 262 8.85 -19.62 13.55
N ILE A 263 7.86 -19.68 12.66
CA ILE A 263 6.75 -20.63 12.74
C ILE A 263 7.05 -21.79 11.80
N LYS A 264 7.69 -22.81 12.37
CA LYS A 264 8.03 -24.06 11.67
C LYS A 264 6.79 -24.83 11.26
N GLY A 265 6.83 -25.42 10.07
CA GLY A 265 5.80 -26.31 9.56
C GLY A 265 5.32 -25.94 8.16
N LYS A 266 4.51 -26.83 7.59
CA LYS A 266 3.87 -26.63 6.30
C LYS A 266 2.51 -25.97 6.50
N CYS A 267 2.10 -25.11 5.58
CA CYS A 267 0.75 -24.56 5.55
C CYS A 267 -0.21 -25.62 5.00
N ASP A 268 -1.31 -25.87 5.70
CA ASP A 268 -2.33 -26.84 5.30
C ASP A 268 -3.21 -26.28 4.16
N PRO A 269 -3.75 -27.14 3.25
CA PRO A 269 -4.53 -26.71 2.09
C PRO A 269 -5.69 -25.77 2.39
N GLU A 270 -6.32 -25.91 3.55
CA GLU A 270 -7.46 -25.10 3.98
C GLU A 270 -7.12 -23.60 4.10
N TYR A 271 -5.83 -23.27 4.21
CA TYR A 271 -5.32 -21.90 4.32
C TYR A 271 -4.57 -21.43 3.07
N ILE A 272 -4.48 -22.27 2.03
CA ILE A 272 -3.80 -21.96 0.77
C ILE A 272 -4.84 -21.62 -0.30
N ILE A 273 -5.67 -20.63 -0.02
CA ILE A 273 -6.78 -20.22 -0.88
C ILE A 273 -6.39 -18.92 -1.59
N PRO A 274 -6.57 -18.80 -2.92
CA PRO A 274 -6.41 -17.52 -3.60
C PRO A 274 -7.24 -16.40 -2.93
N LEU A 275 -6.75 -15.16 -2.98
CA LEU A 275 -7.58 -13.99 -2.73
C LEU A 275 -8.43 -13.74 -3.99
N ASP A 276 -9.68 -13.31 -3.80
CA ASP A 276 -10.51 -12.86 -4.92
C ASP A 276 -9.93 -11.57 -5.53
N GLU A 277 -9.43 -10.68 -4.67
CA GLU A 277 -8.66 -9.49 -5.04
C GLU A 277 -7.53 -9.30 -4.01
N TYR A 278 -6.31 -9.06 -4.49
CA TYR A 278 -5.18 -8.79 -3.60
C TYR A 278 -5.21 -7.35 -3.09
N SER A 279 -5.17 -7.18 -1.77
CA SER A 279 -4.75 -5.94 -1.11
C SER A 279 -3.76 -6.25 0.02
N PRO A 280 -2.85 -5.32 0.37
CA PRO A 280 -2.00 -5.47 1.54
C PRO A 280 -2.82 -5.73 2.82
N GLU A 281 -3.96 -5.05 3.01
CA GLU A 281 -4.79 -5.28 4.19
C GLU A 281 -5.42 -6.68 4.19
N ALA A 282 -5.86 -7.18 3.02
CA ALA A 282 -6.42 -8.52 2.90
C ALA A 282 -5.37 -9.61 3.20
N ALA A 283 -4.12 -9.40 2.78
CA ALA A 283 -3.01 -10.26 3.13
C ALA A 283 -2.71 -10.21 4.64
N ILE A 284 -2.63 -9.00 5.23
CA ILE A 284 -2.41 -8.80 6.67
C ILE A 284 -3.52 -9.48 7.50
N LYS A 285 -4.78 -9.18 7.20
CA LYS A 285 -5.93 -9.80 7.87
C LYS A 285 -5.92 -11.32 7.76
N ARG A 286 -5.50 -11.87 6.63
CA ARG A 286 -5.40 -13.33 6.45
C ARG A 286 -4.27 -13.92 7.29
N ILE A 287 -3.12 -13.25 7.40
CA ILE A 287 -2.04 -13.74 8.26
C ILE A 287 -2.41 -13.66 9.74
N ASP A 288 -3.12 -12.62 10.17
CA ASP A 288 -3.52 -12.46 11.57
C ASP A 288 -4.56 -13.50 11.99
N ASN A 289 -5.50 -13.86 11.09
CA ASN A 289 -6.43 -14.97 11.31
C ASN A 289 -5.74 -16.34 11.37
N TYR A 290 -4.62 -16.49 10.66
CA TYR A 290 -3.92 -17.77 10.48
C TYR A 290 -2.82 -18.01 11.52
N LEU A 291 -2.14 -16.96 11.97
CA LEU A 291 -0.99 -17.00 12.87
C LEU A 291 -1.30 -16.20 14.15
N PRO A 292 -2.05 -16.76 15.10
CA PRO A 292 -2.54 -16.05 16.30
C PRO A 292 -1.44 -15.62 17.30
N HIS A 293 -0.16 -15.82 16.98
CA HIS A 293 0.98 -15.44 17.83
C HIS A 293 1.67 -14.14 17.41
N ARG A 294 1.13 -13.42 16.41
CA ARG A 294 1.56 -12.03 16.13
C ARG A 294 1.14 -11.07 17.26
N ASN A 295 0.08 -11.44 18.00
CA ASN A 295 -0.59 -10.60 18.98
C ASN A 295 -0.13 -10.86 20.43
N GLU A 296 1.16 -10.70 20.72
CA GLU A 296 1.59 -10.36 22.09
C GLU A 296 2.29 -8.99 22.17
N SER A 297 2.32 -8.20 21.10
CA SER A 297 2.91 -6.85 21.15
C SER A 297 2.24 -5.75 20.34
N GLU A 298 1.07 -5.98 19.73
CA GLU A 298 0.25 -4.88 19.22
C GLU A 298 -1.20 -5.18 19.61
N SER A 299 -1.64 -4.54 20.69
CA SER A 299 -3.04 -4.49 21.05
C SER A 299 -3.82 -3.84 19.90
N GLU A 300 -4.76 -4.58 19.31
CA GLU A 300 -5.92 -4.01 18.65
C GLU A 300 -6.61 -3.06 19.64
N PHE A 301 -6.23 -1.79 19.61
CA PHE A 301 -7.21 -0.75 19.80
C PHE A 301 -7.85 -0.59 18.43
N ASP A 302 -9.16 -0.83 18.35
CA ASP A 302 -10.00 -0.46 17.20
C ASP A 302 -9.52 0.91 16.69
N ASP A 303 -9.25 1.09 15.39
CA ASP A 303 -8.95 2.43 14.84
C ASP A 303 -10.10 3.41 15.19
N ASP A 304 -11.33 2.89 15.32
CA ASP A 304 -12.52 3.59 15.82
C ASP A 304 -12.47 3.94 17.33
N ASP A 305 -11.61 3.30 18.13
CA ASP A 305 -11.38 3.60 19.55
C ASP A 305 -10.18 4.56 19.70
N PHE A 306 -9.14 4.41 18.85
CA PHE A 306 -8.04 5.36 18.77
C PHE A 306 -8.52 6.76 18.34
N ASP A 307 -9.31 6.85 17.28
CA ASP A 307 -9.83 8.15 16.82
C ASP A 307 -10.78 8.75 17.86
N LYS A 308 -11.51 7.95 18.65
CA LYS A 308 -12.30 8.46 19.79
C LYS A 308 -11.43 8.96 20.94
N VAL A 309 -10.33 8.29 21.25
CA VAL A 309 -9.39 8.71 22.29
C VAL A 309 -8.64 9.98 21.86
N LEU A 310 -8.22 10.06 20.59
CA LEU A 310 -7.64 11.25 20.00
C LEU A 310 -8.67 12.39 19.94
N ASP A 311 -9.91 12.11 19.58
CA ASP A 311 -11.00 13.10 19.54
C ASP A 311 -11.35 13.62 20.92
N LYS A 312 -11.29 12.76 21.94
CA LYS A 312 -11.45 13.15 23.34
C LYS A 312 -10.28 14.01 23.82
N PHE A 313 -9.05 13.70 23.41
CA PHE A 313 -7.87 14.50 23.67
C PHE A 313 -7.95 15.89 23.00
N ILE A 314 -8.37 15.95 21.74
CA ILE A 314 -8.59 17.22 21.02
C ILE A 314 -9.75 18.02 21.65
N ALA A 315 -10.85 17.36 22.04
CA ALA A 315 -11.96 18.02 22.71
C ALA A 315 -11.55 18.59 24.08
N SER A 316 -10.74 17.89 24.86
CA SER A 316 -10.25 18.38 26.15
C SER A 316 -9.28 19.56 26.04
N GLU A 317 -8.47 19.63 24.98
CA GLU A 317 -7.63 20.80 24.69
C GLU A 317 -8.49 22.02 24.29
N LEU A 318 -9.56 21.82 23.54
CA LEU A 318 -10.51 22.88 23.21
C LEU A 318 -11.29 23.38 24.44
N GLU A 319 -11.77 22.48 25.31
CA GLU A 319 -12.51 22.83 26.54
C GLU A 319 -11.62 23.56 27.57
N ASN A 320 -10.36 23.13 27.75
CA ASN A 320 -9.42 23.82 28.64
C ASN A 320 -9.07 25.23 28.13
N SER A 321 -9.08 25.45 26.81
CA SER A 321 -8.84 26.78 26.23
C SER A 321 -10.02 27.75 26.42
N THR A 322 -11.24 27.24 26.63
CA THR A 322 -12.43 28.06 26.94
C THR A 322 -12.55 28.37 28.43
N ASP A 323 -12.13 27.45 29.31
CA ASP A 323 -12.28 27.63 30.76
C ASP A 323 -11.19 28.54 31.39
N GLU A 324 -9.98 28.59 30.84
CA GLU A 324 -8.91 29.47 31.35
C GLU A 324 -9.18 30.98 31.16
N VAL A 325 -10.13 31.34 30.29
CA VAL A 325 -10.51 32.75 30.07
C VAL A 325 -11.55 33.23 31.11
N GLU A 326 -12.39 32.32 31.64
CA GLU A 326 -13.43 32.68 32.61
C GLU A 326 -12.89 32.89 34.04
N GLU A 327 -11.76 32.28 34.40
CA GLU A 327 -11.27 32.29 35.80
C GLU A 327 -10.47 33.56 36.19
N SER A 328 -10.26 34.52 35.28
CA SER A 328 -9.43 35.71 35.53
C SER A 328 -10.19 37.01 35.83
N ILE A 329 -11.50 36.97 36.05
CA ILE A 329 -12.30 38.17 36.38
C ILE A 329 -12.96 38.04 37.77
N GLU A 330 -12.15 38.18 38.82
CA GLU A 330 -12.65 38.53 40.16
C GLU A 330 -12.91 40.05 40.19
N TYR A 331 -14.18 40.46 40.14
CA TYR A 331 -14.58 41.85 40.42
C TYR A 331 -14.78 42.04 41.94
N ASP A 332 -13.98 42.96 42.50
CA ASP A 332 -14.33 43.69 43.71
C ASP A 332 -15.70 44.36 43.54
N THR A 333 -16.59 44.12 44.51
CA THR A 333 -17.95 44.66 44.55
C THR A 333 -17.98 45.90 45.42
N GLU A 334 -18.44 47.04 44.90
CA GLU A 334 -19.09 48.08 45.71
C GLU A 334 -20.03 48.99 44.89
N ASP A 335 -21.29 49.02 45.35
CA ASP A 335 -22.35 50.04 45.26
C ASP A 335 -23.08 50.43 43.95
N ALA A 336 -24.32 49.91 43.86
CA ALA A 336 -25.60 50.62 43.93
C ALA A 336 -26.05 51.64 42.84
N THR A 337 -27.12 51.21 42.14
CA THR A 337 -28.39 51.91 41.79
C THR A 337 -28.57 52.75 40.50
N THR A 338 -29.58 52.30 39.74
CA THR A 338 -30.62 53.00 38.93
C THR A 338 -30.36 53.47 37.48
N ASN A 339 -31.11 52.80 36.59
CA ASN A 339 -31.96 53.27 35.47
C ASN A 339 -31.40 53.78 34.11
N GLU A 340 -31.98 53.13 33.09
CA GLU A 340 -32.46 53.60 31.76
C GLU A 340 -31.53 53.60 30.53
N ASP A 341 -31.98 52.80 29.54
CA ASP A 341 -31.86 52.90 28.08
C ASP A 341 -30.64 53.62 27.49
N THR A 342 -29.74 52.82 26.89
CA THR A 342 -29.21 53.14 25.56
C THR A 342 -28.60 51.90 24.89
N THR A 343 -29.10 51.60 23.70
CA THR A 343 -28.46 50.76 22.69
C THR A 343 -27.02 51.20 22.42
N THR A 344 -26.06 50.33 22.67
CA THR A 344 -24.74 50.36 22.00
C THR A 344 -24.14 48.96 21.96
N ASN A 345 -23.71 48.61 20.75
CA ASN A 345 -22.97 47.40 20.38
C ASN A 345 -21.76 47.17 21.29
N GLU A 346 -21.78 46.11 22.10
CA GLU A 346 -20.59 45.54 22.73
C GLU A 346 -20.73 44.01 22.78
N GLU A 347 -20.80 43.38 21.61
CA GLU A 347 -20.16 42.07 21.44
C GLU A 347 -18.70 42.37 21.10
N GLU A 348 -17.93 42.77 22.12
CA GLU A 348 -16.48 42.79 22.00
C GLU A 348 -16.01 41.38 21.68
N SER A 349 -15.25 41.28 20.60
CA SER A 349 -14.74 40.04 20.05
C SER A 349 -13.95 39.26 21.09
N GLU A 350 -14.56 38.19 21.61
CA GLU A 350 -13.84 37.13 22.30
C GLU A 350 -12.66 36.66 21.44
N PRO A 351 -11.48 36.38 22.04
CA PRO A 351 -10.35 35.83 21.30
C PRO A 351 -10.77 34.51 20.63
N LEU A 352 -10.66 34.47 19.31
CA LEU A 352 -10.91 33.28 18.51
C LEU A 352 -9.89 32.19 18.90
N VAL A 353 -10.35 30.93 18.91
CA VAL A 353 -9.60 29.71 19.27
C VAL A 353 -8.13 29.86 18.93
N SER A 354 -7.28 29.98 19.95
CA SER A 354 -5.86 30.21 19.74
C SER A 354 -5.28 29.01 19.02
N LEU A 355 -4.80 29.15 17.79
CA LEU A 355 -4.08 28.06 17.11
C LEU A 355 -2.69 27.82 17.71
N ASP A 356 -2.27 28.60 18.72
CA ASP A 356 -0.91 28.55 19.28
C ASP A 356 -0.65 27.28 20.09
N HIS A 357 -1.68 26.63 20.65
CA HIS A 357 -1.55 25.38 21.43
C HIS A 357 -1.15 24.16 20.57
N LEU A 358 -1.46 24.16 19.27
CA LEU A 358 -1.05 23.04 18.41
C LEU A 358 0.47 23.03 18.23
N THR A 359 1.14 21.96 18.64
CA THR A 359 2.58 21.83 18.37
C THR A 359 2.85 21.84 16.85
N GLY A 360 3.83 22.64 16.40
CA GLY A 360 4.28 22.70 15.01
C GLY A 360 3.31 23.30 13.97
N ILE A 361 3.42 22.87 12.71
CA ILE A 361 2.55 23.23 11.56
C ILE A 361 2.47 24.75 11.26
N LYS A 362 3.57 25.48 11.44
CA LYS A 362 3.64 26.95 11.30
C LYS A 362 3.06 27.47 9.97
N SER A 363 3.38 26.80 8.87
CA SER A 363 2.92 27.16 7.52
C SER A 363 1.39 27.10 7.38
N ALA A 364 0.76 26.06 7.93
CA ALA A 364 -0.70 25.95 7.89
C ALA A 364 -1.35 26.99 8.81
N LYS A 365 -0.82 27.20 10.03
CA LYS A 365 -1.32 28.22 10.96
C LYS A 365 -1.33 29.62 10.36
N GLU A 366 -0.24 30.03 9.73
CA GLU A 366 -0.14 31.33 9.06
C GLU A 366 -1.18 31.50 7.95
N LYS A 367 -1.40 30.44 7.15
CA LYS A 367 -2.44 30.44 6.10
C LYS A 367 -3.85 30.48 6.68
N LEU A 368 -4.11 29.74 7.75
CA LEU A 368 -5.42 29.71 8.42
C LEU A 368 -5.76 31.09 8.99
N ALA A 369 -4.82 31.71 9.71
CA ALA A 369 -4.99 33.05 10.24
C ALA A 369 -5.23 34.09 9.13
N LEU A 370 -4.56 33.95 7.97
CA LEU A 370 -4.84 34.81 6.83
C LEU A 370 -6.24 34.57 6.26
N TYR A 371 -6.63 33.32 6.09
CA TYR A 371 -7.94 32.94 5.56
C TYR A 371 -9.08 33.43 6.46
N GLU A 372 -8.93 33.28 7.78
CA GLU A 372 -9.82 33.81 8.80
C GLU A 372 -10.02 35.33 8.66
N ARG A 373 -8.93 36.09 8.53
CA ARG A 373 -8.99 37.55 8.33
C ARG A 373 -9.77 37.92 7.08
N VAL A 374 -9.59 37.18 5.98
CA VAL A 374 -10.32 37.40 4.72
C VAL A 374 -11.82 37.12 4.90
N VAL A 375 -12.17 36.01 5.57
CA VAL A 375 -13.55 35.65 5.87
C VAL A 375 -14.21 36.73 6.73
N ARG A 376 -13.56 37.15 7.82
CA ARG A 376 -14.06 38.20 8.72
C ARG A 376 -14.24 39.52 7.99
N PHE A 377 -13.27 39.92 7.16
CA PHE A 377 -13.37 41.13 6.35
C PHE A 377 -14.56 41.10 5.39
N ASN A 378 -14.81 39.96 4.73
CA ASN A 378 -15.96 39.79 3.85
C ASN A 378 -17.28 39.84 4.60
N LYS A 379 -17.36 39.23 5.79
CA LYS A 379 -18.53 39.34 6.68
C LYS A 379 -18.81 40.79 7.05
N MET A 380 -17.79 41.53 7.49
CA MET A 380 -17.93 42.96 7.81
C MET A 380 -18.43 43.78 6.60
N ARG A 381 -17.99 43.45 5.39
CA ARG A 381 -18.52 44.09 4.17
C ARG A 381 -19.99 43.75 3.96
N ALA A 382 -20.36 42.48 4.09
CA ALA A 382 -21.73 42.00 3.94
C ALA A 382 -22.68 42.68 4.94
N ASP A 383 -22.29 42.73 6.22
CA ASP A 383 -23.07 43.36 7.30
C ASP A 383 -23.28 44.86 7.07
N ASN A 384 -22.36 45.51 6.35
CA ASN A 384 -22.45 46.92 5.97
C ASN A 384 -23.08 47.14 4.57
N GLY A 385 -23.66 46.11 3.96
CA GLY A 385 -24.31 46.19 2.64
C GLY A 385 -23.34 46.49 1.49
N LEU A 386 -22.03 46.30 1.70
CA LEU A 386 -21.02 46.50 0.67
C LEU A 386 -20.88 45.23 -0.18
N PRO A 387 -20.64 45.36 -1.50
CA PRO A 387 -20.35 44.20 -2.33
C PRO A 387 -19.07 43.52 -1.82
N TYR A 388 -19.07 42.20 -1.73
CA TYR A 388 -17.91 41.40 -1.36
C TYR A 388 -17.76 40.22 -2.32
N VAL A 389 -16.57 39.62 -2.32
CA VAL A 389 -16.28 38.43 -3.14
C VAL A 389 -16.27 37.24 -2.20
N ASN A 390 -17.06 36.22 -2.49
CA ASN A 390 -17.02 34.97 -1.74
C ASN A 390 -15.61 34.39 -1.83
N ALA A 391 -14.98 34.19 -0.67
CA ALA A 391 -13.70 33.50 -0.62
C ALA A 391 -13.92 32.04 -1.07
N PRO A 392 -12.99 31.46 -1.84
CA PRO A 392 -13.02 30.03 -2.11
C PRO A 392 -13.02 29.27 -0.79
N LEU A 393 -14.00 28.39 -0.60
CA LEU A 393 -14.22 27.71 0.68
C LEU A 393 -13.50 26.37 0.76
N HIS A 394 -13.52 25.60 -0.31
CA HIS A 394 -12.95 24.24 -0.34
C HIS A 394 -11.43 24.26 -0.23
N ALA A 395 -10.87 23.24 0.41
CA ALA A 395 -9.44 23.17 0.70
C ALA A 395 -8.85 21.79 0.42
N MET A 396 -7.52 21.75 0.39
CA MET A 396 -6.74 20.54 0.27
C MET A 396 -5.64 20.50 1.31
N PHE A 397 -5.54 19.40 2.06
CA PHE A 397 -4.54 19.21 3.10
C PHE A 397 -3.52 18.17 2.64
N LEU A 398 -2.26 18.58 2.56
CA LEU A 398 -1.15 17.77 2.05
C LEU A 398 -0.19 17.44 3.19
N GLY A 399 0.08 16.17 3.46
CA GLY A 399 1.08 15.78 4.47
C GLY A 399 1.00 14.32 4.87
N SER A 400 2.05 13.83 5.53
CA SER A 400 2.16 12.45 6.03
C SER A 400 1.10 12.11 7.10
N PRO A 401 0.84 10.84 7.41
CA PRO A 401 -0.04 10.44 8.51
C PRO A 401 0.45 11.02 9.83
N GLY A 402 -0.50 11.34 10.73
CA GLY A 402 -0.19 11.86 12.06
C GLY A 402 0.43 13.27 12.11
N THR A 403 0.31 14.06 11.03
CA THR A 403 0.74 15.48 10.98
C THR A 403 -0.33 16.48 11.43
N GLY A 404 -1.45 16.03 12.01
CA GLY A 404 -2.49 16.90 12.58
C GLY A 404 -3.55 17.41 11.59
N LYS A 405 -3.66 16.82 10.38
CA LYS A 405 -4.64 17.22 9.35
C LYS A 405 -6.09 17.22 9.85
N THR A 406 -6.52 16.15 10.51
CA THR A 406 -7.89 16.00 11.04
C THR A 406 -8.15 16.96 12.20
N THR A 407 -7.20 17.13 13.11
CA THR A 407 -7.25 18.11 14.20
C THR A 407 -7.44 19.53 13.67
N VAL A 408 -6.65 19.93 12.67
CA VAL A 408 -6.75 21.25 12.04
C VAL A 408 -8.08 21.42 11.29
N ALA A 409 -8.63 20.36 10.70
CA ALA A 409 -9.95 20.42 10.08
C ALA A 409 -11.04 20.74 11.10
N LYS A 410 -10.98 20.16 12.31
CA LYS A 410 -11.94 20.45 13.40
C LYS A 410 -11.87 21.91 13.86
N LEU A 411 -10.66 22.40 14.10
CA LEU A 411 -10.44 23.81 14.45
C LEU A 411 -10.93 24.76 13.34
N MET A 412 -10.68 24.39 12.08
CA MET A 412 -11.19 25.17 10.95
C MET A 412 -12.72 25.19 10.91
N GLY A 413 -13.39 24.07 11.21
CA GLY A 413 -14.85 23.98 11.28
C GLY A 413 -15.44 24.92 12.32
N GLU A 414 -14.86 24.91 13.52
CA GLU A 414 -15.27 25.80 14.60
C GLU A 414 -15.01 27.28 14.28
N MET A 415 -13.83 27.59 13.73
CA MET A 415 -13.48 28.93 13.26
C MET A 415 -14.49 29.44 12.22
N LEU A 416 -14.84 28.61 11.24
CA LEU A 416 -15.80 28.98 10.19
C LEU A 416 -17.22 29.13 10.73
N ARG A 417 -17.61 28.34 11.73
CA ARG A 417 -18.87 28.50 12.45
C ARG A 417 -18.93 29.82 13.20
N ARG A 418 -17.92 30.15 14.00
CA ARG A 418 -17.83 31.44 14.72
C ARG A 418 -17.81 32.62 13.74
N ALA A 419 -17.14 32.47 12.60
CA ALA A 419 -17.16 33.44 11.53
C ALA A 419 -18.53 33.53 10.81
N GLY A 420 -19.47 32.62 11.03
CA GLY A 420 -20.78 32.59 10.38
C GLY A 420 -20.73 32.20 8.91
N VAL A 421 -19.68 31.50 8.49
CA VAL A 421 -19.59 30.88 7.15
C VAL A 421 -20.29 29.53 7.12
N LEU A 422 -20.19 28.78 8.21
CA LEU A 422 -20.84 27.48 8.42
C LEU A 422 -21.86 27.60 9.55
N SER A 423 -22.99 26.91 9.47
CA SER A 423 -24.02 26.97 10.52
C SER A 423 -23.68 26.16 11.79
N GLN A 424 -22.92 25.06 11.67
CA GLN A 424 -22.62 24.13 12.77
C GLN A 424 -21.12 23.90 13.02
N GLY A 425 -20.29 23.86 11.98
CA GLY A 425 -18.83 23.69 12.10
C GLY A 425 -18.34 22.28 12.46
N HIS A 426 -19.22 21.27 12.50
CA HIS A 426 -18.79 19.88 12.73
C HIS A 426 -18.00 19.32 11.54
N VAL A 427 -17.26 18.24 11.77
CA VAL A 427 -16.49 17.56 10.72
C VAL A 427 -17.00 16.14 10.53
N VAL A 428 -17.34 15.80 9.29
CA VAL A 428 -17.70 14.45 8.86
C VAL A 428 -16.51 13.87 8.11
N ILE A 429 -15.90 12.83 8.69
CA ILE A 429 -14.74 12.15 8.10
C ILE A 429 -15.23 10.98 7.24
N LYS A 430 -14.74 10.87 6.01
CA LYS A 430 -15.01 9.78 5.08
C LYS A 430 -13.71 9.31 4.41
N GLU A 431 -13.71 8.06 4.00
CA GLU A 431 -12.65 7.44 3.22
C GLU A 431 -13.25 6.64 2.05
N ARG A 432 -12.41 6.15 1.14
CA ARG A 432 -12.85 5.33 -0.01
C ARG A 432 -13.76 4.18 0.42
N ALA A 433 -13.39 3.45 1.48
CA ALA A 433 -14.16 2.32 1.98
C ALA A 433 -15.57 2.70 2.44
N THR A 434 -15.75 3.90 3.00
CA THR A 434 -17.05 4.38 3.47
C THR A 434 -17.96 4.83 2.32
N LEU A 435 -17.36 5.40 1.26
CA LEU A 435 -18.06 5.98 0.12
C LEU A 435 -18.38 4.96 -0.98
N LEU A 436 -17.62 3.87 -1.07
CA LEU A 436 -17.91 2.75 -1.98
C LEU A 436 -18.85 1.74 -1.34
N GLY A 437 -19.81 1.20 -2.09
CA GLY A 437 -20.76 0.21 -1.59
C GLY A 437 -20.69 -1.11 -2.35
N GLN A 438 -21.46 -2.10 -1.88
CA GLN A 438 -21.45 -3.47 -2.42
C GLN A 438 -22.38 -3.64 -3.64
N ASN A 439 -23.21 -2.64 -3.96
CA ASN A 439 -24.25 -2.72 -5.00
C ASN A 439 -24.04 -1.65 -6.08
N TYR A 440 -24.40 -1.96 -7.33
CA TYR A 440 -24.41 -1.00 -8.44
C TYR A 440 -25.24 0.26 -8.08
N ASN A 441 -24.65 1.45 -8.25
CA ASN A 441 -25.20 2.81 -7.97
C ASN A 441 -25.19 3.26 -6.49
N SER A 442 -24.66 2.46 -5.56
CA SER A 442 -24.62 2.83 -4.14
C SER A 442 -23.62 3.95 -3.82
N GLU A 443 -22.66 4.20 -4.71
CA GLU A 443 -21.58 5.18 -4.52
C GLU A 443 -22.10 6.62 -4.53
N SER A 444 -22.95 6.94 -5.51
CA SER A 444 -23.56 8.27 -5.62
C SER A 444 -24.48 8.55 -4.42
N GLU A 445 -25.26 7.56 -4.00
CA GLU A 445 -26.15 7.67 -2.82
C GLU A 445 -25.35 7.92 -1.54
N LYS A 446 -24.29 7.14 -1.30
CA LYS A 446 -23.40 7.32 -0.13
C LYS A 446 -22.68 8.67 -0.16
N THR A 447 -22.27 9.13 -1.34
CA THR A 447 -21.62 10.45 -1.51
C THR A 447 -22.59 11.58 -1.19
N LEU A 448 -23.84 11.48 -1.65
CA LEU A 448 -24.89 12.45 -1.32
C LEU A 448 -25.23 12.42 0.17
N GLN A 449 -25.31 11.24 0.78
CA GLN A 449 -25.52 11.10 2.22
C GLN A 449 -24.37 11.76 3.01
N ALA A 450 -23.11 11.55 2.61
CA ALA A 450 -21.98 12.21 3.25
C ALA A 450 -22.02 13.74 3.13
N LEU A 451 -22.48 14.26 1.98
CA LEU A 451 -22.71 15.70 1.78
C LEU A 451 -23.87 16.24 2.62
N GLU A 452 -24.91 15.44 2.84
CA GLU A 452 -26.04 15.76 3.71
C GLU A 452 -25.61 15.80 5.18
N GLU A 453 -24.86 14.79 5.63
CA GLU A 453 -24.25 14.74 6.96
C GLU A 453 -23.33 15.95 7.21
N ALA A 454 -22.63 16.42 6.17
CA ALA A 454 -21.71 17.56 6.25
C ALA A 454 -22.39 18.94 6.09
N GLN A 455 -23.72 19.01 5.88
CA GLN A 455 -24.42 20.30 5.84
C GLN A 455 -24.27 21.03 7.17
N GLY A 456 -23.91 22.31 7.11
CA GLY A 456 -23.52 23.14 8.22
C GLY A 456 -22.07 22.96 8.67
N GLY A 457 -21.29 22.06 8.06
CA GLY A 457 -19.98 21.63 8.54
C GLY A 457 -18.95 21.38 7.44
N ILE A 458 -18.03 20.48 7.71
CA ILE A 458 -16.93 20.09 6.83
C ILE A 458 -17.08 18.62 6.44
N LEU A 459 -17.06 18.33 5.14
CA LEU A 459 -16.81 16.99 4.62
C LEU A 459 -15.31 16.81 4.44
N PHE A 460 -14.68 16.02 5.31
CA PHE A 460 -13.27 15.68 5.25
C PHE A 460 -13.10 14.31 4.60
N ILE A 461 -12.43 14.25 3.45
CA ILE A 461 -12.12 13.00 2.76
C ILE A 461 -10.63 12.70 2.93
N ASP A 462 -10.31 11.69 3.73
CA ASP A 462 -8.92 11.26 3.90
C ASP A 462 -8.48 10.36 2.74
N GLU A 463 -7.17 10.42 2.45
CA GLU A 463 -6.52 9.73 1.34
C GLU A 463 -7.29 9.87 0.01
N ALA A 464 -7.78 11.08 -0.28
CA ALA A 464 -8.75 11.35 -1.35
C ALA A 464 -8.30 10.93 -2.75
N TYR A 465 -6.99 10.86 -3.02
CA TYR A 465 -6.48 10.34 -4.30
C TYR A 465 -6.81 8.87 -4.53
N GLN A 466 -7.15 8.13 -3.48
CA GLN A 466 -7.62 6.75 -3.60
C GLN A 466 -9.03 6.68 -4.15
N LEU A 467 -9.84 7.74 -4.09
CA LEU A 467 -11.25 7.71 -4.52
C LEU A 467 -11.44 7.29 -5.98
N TYR A 468 -10.45 7.50 -6.85
CA TYR A 468 -10.56 7.07 -8.25
C TYR A 468 -9.18 6.63 -8.79
N GLN A 469 -9.11 5.40 -9.27
CA GLN A 469 -7.96 4.82 -9.93
C GLN A 469 -8.18 4.85 -11.45
N GLY A 470 -7.50 5.77 -12.13
CA GLY A 470 -7.69 6.01 -13.57
C GLY A 470 -7.29 4.85 -14.50
N ASP A 471 -6.61 3.84 -13.97
CA ASP A 471 -6.13 2.67 -14.72
C ASP A 471 -7.22 1.58 -14.88
N ASP A 472 -8.30 1.64 -14.08
CA ASP A 472 -9.48 0.78 -14.25
C ASP A 472 -10.69 1.60 -14.77
N PRO A 473 -11.10 1.40 -16.04
CA PRO A 473 -12.27 2.05 -16.60
C PRO A 473 -13.59 1.70 -15.89
N ARG A 474 -13.59 0.64 -15.09
CA ARG A 474 -14.75 0.14 -14.33
C ARG A 474 -14.71 0.54 -12.86
N ASP A 475 -13.72 1.32 -12.41
CA ASP A 475 -13.64 1.75 -11.01
C ASP A 475 -14.91 2.54 -10.63
N PRO A 476 -15.72 2.05 -9.66
CA PRO A 476 -16.93 2.75 -9.21
C PRO A 476 -16.62 4.12 -8.58
N GLY A 477 -15.37 4.34 -8.16
CA GLY A 477 -14.86 5.62 -7.67
C GLY A 477 -15.09 6.82 -8.59
N LYS A 478 -15.22 6.58 -9.90
CA LYS A 478 -15.58 7.63 -10.86
C LYS A 478 -16.92 8.31 -10.50
N PHE A 479 -17.91 7.54 -10.03
CA PHE A 479 -19.22 8.08 -9.67
C PHE A 479 -19.18 8.96 -8.42
N VAL A 480 -18.28 8.66 -7.49
CA VAL A 480 -18.02 9.51 -6.31
C VAL A 480 -17.49 10.87 -6.77
N ILE A 481 -16.47 10.87 -7.63
CA ILE A 481 -15.88 12.11 -8.16
C ILE A 481 -16.90 12.92 -8.97
N GLU A 482 -17.70 12.29 -9.83
CA GLU A 482 -18.75 12.96 -10.60
C GLU A 482 -19.82 13.60 -9.69
N THR A 483 -20.21 12.89 -8.62
CA THR A 483 -21.20 13.39 -7.65
C THR A 483 -20.64 14.58 -6.86
N LEU A 484 -19.41 14.48 -6.35
CA LEU A 484 -18.72 15.59 -5.69
C LEU A 484 -18.58 16.80 -6.61
N MET A 485 -18.18 16.60 -7.86
CA MET A 485 -18.05 17.67 -8.85
C MET A 485 -19.37 18.37 -9.14
N THR A 486 -20.47 17.60 -9.20
CA THR A 486 -21.82 18.14 -9.38
C THR A 486 -22.22 19.00 -8.17
N ALA A 487 -21.96 18.53 -6.94
CA ALA A 487 -22.24 19.29 -5.72
C ALA A 487 -21.37 20.56 -5.61
N LEU A 488 -20.10 20.49 -6.02
CA LEU A 488 -19.18 21.64 -6.05
C LEU A 488 -19.55 22.69 -7.10
N ALA A 489 -20.32 22.31 -8.13
CA ALA A 489 -20.79 23.23 -9.16
C ALA A 489 -21.97 24.10 -8.68
N ASP A 490 -22.75 23.61 -7.70
CA ASP A 490 -23.85 24.37 -7.12
C ASP A 490 -23.33 25.38 -6.07
N GLU A 491 -23.62 26.65 -6.31
CA GLU A 491 -23.23 27.78 -5.45
C GLU A 491 -24.42 28.41 -4.71
N SER A 492 -25.64 27.92 -4.97
CA SER A 492 -26.89 28.62 -4.63
C SER A 492 -27.22 28.64 -3.14
N ASN A 493 -26.74 27.65 -2.38
CA ASN A 493 -26.97 27.47 -0.94
C ASN A 493 -25.80 26.69 -0.30
N ARG A 494 -24.58 27.24 -0.35
CA ARG A 494 -23.39 26.54 0.12
C ARG A 494 -23.16 26.77 1.63
N ASP A 495 -23.68 25.86 2.44
CA ASP A 495 -23.45 25.78 3.90
C ASP A 495 -22.58 24.56 4.25
N TRP A 496 -21.54 24.26 3.46
CA TRP A 496 -20.64 23.14 3.74
C TRP A 496 -19.28 23.33 3.07
N MET A 497 -18.24 22.72 3.62
CA MET A 497 -16.87 22.78 3.10
C MET A 497 -16.31 21.39 2.82
N LEU A 498 -15.87 21.14 1.59
CA LEU A 498 -14.98 20.01 1.26
C LEU A 498 -13.52 20.26 1.68
N ILE A 499 -12.92 19.31 2.38
CA ILE A 499 -11.47 19.17 2.55
C ILE A 499 -11.03 17.83 1.97
N LEU A 500 -10.12 17.86 1.00
CA LEU A 500 -9.49 16.66 0.47
C LEU A 500 -8.10 16.50 1.09
N ALA A 501 -7.80 15.38 1.73
CA ALA A 501 -6.53 15.14 2.40
C ALA A 501 -5.75 13.98 1.77
N GLY A 502 -4.42 14.00 1.89
CA GLY A 502 -3.56 12.89 1.50
C GLY A 502 -2.11 13.30 1.25
N TYR A 503 -1.31 12.36 0.73
CA TYR A 503 0.09 12.62 0.41
C TYR A 503 0.28 13.65 -0.73
N PRO A 504 1.27 14.56 -0.62
CA PRO A 504 1.48 15.64 -1.59
C PRO A 504 1.52 15.16 -3.05
N ASP A 505 2.35 14.16 -3.37
CA ASP A 505 2.55 13.70 -4.74
C ASP A 505 1.28 13.08 -5.34
N ASN A 506 0.54 12.32 -4.54
CA ASN A 506 -0.65 11.61 -4.99
C ASN A 506 -1.82 12.58 -5.19
N MET A 507 -1.99 13.54 -4.27
CA MET A 507 -2.99 14.59 -4.37
C MET A 507 -2.74 15.51 -5.58
N MET A 508 -1.48 15.85 -5.85
CA MET A 508 -1.12 16.63 -7.04
C MET A 508 -1.38 15.87 -8.35
N LYS A 509 -1.23 14.53 -8.36
CA LYS A 509 -1.65 13.70 -9.50
C LYS A 509 -3.17 13.70 -9.66
N MET A 510 -3.93 13.54 -8.58
CA MET A 510 -5.39 13.58 -8.60
C MET A 510 -5.92 14.92 -9.16
N LEU A 511 -5.36 16.06 -8.72
CA LEU A 511 -5.72 17.38 -9.25
C LEU A 511 -5.46 17.53 -10.76
N LYS A 512 -4.39 16.91 -11.27
CA LYS A 512 -4.06 16.93 -12.71
C LYS A 512 -5.05 16.11 -13.53
N MET A 513 -5.51 14.97 -13.00
CA MET A 513 -6.48 14.11 -13.68
C MET A 513 -7.88 14.73 -13.68
N ASN A 514 -8.23 15.45 -12.62
CA ASN A 514 -9.56 16.03 -12.43
C ASN A 514 -9.47 17.57 -12.33
N PRO A 515 -9.30 18.29 -13.46
CA PRO A 515 -9.12 19.75 -13.45
C PRO A 515 -10.31 20.52 -12.85
N GLY A 516 -11.48 19.88 -12.74
CA GLY A 516 -12.65 20.43 -12.07
C GLY A 516 -12.38 20.84 -10.61
N PHE A 517 -11.64 20.03 -9.84
CA PHE A 517 -11.27 20.38 -8.46
C PHE A 517 -10.37 21.60 -8.39
N LYS A 518 -9.43 21.75 -9.32
CA LYS A 518 -8.49 22.89 -9.34
C LYS A 518 -9.20 24.23 -9.51
N SER A 519 -10.36 24.26 -10.18
CA SER A 519 -11.17 25.48 -10.31
C SER A 519 -11.87 25.89 -9.00
N ARG A 520 -12.11 24.93 -8.09
CA ARG A 520 -12.86 25.10 -6.84
C ARG A 520 -11.97 25.16 -5.60
N ILE A 521 -10.77 24.59 -5.68
CA ILE A 521 -9.73 24.61 -4.66
C ILE A 521 -8.54 25.39 -5.25
N PRO A 522 -8.44 26.71 -5.02
CA PRO A 522 -7.31 27.49 -5.48
C PRO A 522 -6.02 27.11 -4.73
N ASP A 523 -4.87 27.44 -5.31
CA ASP A 523 -3.56 27.19 -4.68
C ASP A 523 -3.41 27.88 -3.30
N SER A 524 -4.17 28.95 -3.05
CA SER A 524 -4.23 29.62 -1.73
C SER A 524 -4.86 28.76 -0.63
N ASN A 525 -5.71 27.80 -0.99
CA ASN A 525 -6.42 26.90 -0.08
C ASN A 525 -5.78 25.49 -0.02
N ILE A 526 -4.53 25.38 -0.48
CA ILE A 526 -3.71 24.19 -0.31
C ILE A 526 -2.84 24.39 0.93
N TYR A 527 -3.07 23.58 1.96
CA TYR A 527 -2.37 23.61 3.23
C TYR A 527 -1.37 22.45 3.27
N VAL A 528 -0.11 22.75 3.59
CA VAL A 528 0.97 21.75 3.68
C VAL A 528 1.30 21.54 5.15
N PHE A 529 1.27 20.27 5.55
CA PHE A 529 1.52 19.76 6.88
C PHE A 529 2.85 19.01 6.84
N ASP A 530 3.90 19.71 7.26
CA ASP A 530 5.24 19.15 7.34
C ASP A 530 5.34 18.12 8.47
N ASP A 531 6.26 17.16 8.34
CA ASP A 531 6.57 16.23 9.43
C ASP A 531 7.10 16.98 10.66
N TYR A 532 6.75 16.50 11.85
CA TYR A 532 7.22 17.09 13.09
C TYR A 532 8.72 16.89 13.27
N THR A 533 9.36 17.88 13.86
CA THR A 533 10.73 17.77 14.38
C THR A 533 10.76 16.88 15.63
N GLU A 534 11.94 16.37 15.98
CA GLU A 534 12.13 15.60 17.23
C GLU A 534 11.61 16.34 18.46
N GLN A 535 11.84 17.66 18.53
CA GLN A 535 11.39 18.51 19.64
C GLN A 535 9.87 18.59 19.68
N GLU A 536 9.23 18.77 18.53
CA GLU A 536 7.76 18.78 18.40
C GLU A 536 7.16 17.40 18.74
N LEU A 537 7.81 16.29 18.36
CA LEU A 537 7.36 14.94 18.74
C LEU A 537 7.45 14.71 20.25
N MET A 538 8.49 15.23 20.91
CA MET A 538 8.62 15.17 22.36
C MET A 538 7.55 16.02 23.06
N GLU A 539 7.28 17.22 22.53
CA GLU A 539 6.22 18.09 23.04
C GLU A 539 4.84 17.41 22.91
N ILE A 540 4.55 16.77 21.77
CA ILE A 540 3.34 15.97 21.58
C ILE A 540 3.24 14.85 22.62
N ALA A 541 4.34 14.15 22.91
CA ALA A 541 4.37 13.11 23.93
C ALA A 541 4.03 13.66 25.32
N GLU A 542 4.63 14.79 25.69
CA GLU A 542 4.41 15.46 26.98
C GLU A 542 2.98 15.97 27.12
N ASN A 543 2.43 16.59 26.08
CA ASN A 543 1.06 17.09 26.05
C ASN A 543 0.05 15.94 26.19
N TYR A 544 0.28 14.83 25.46
CA TYR A 544 -0.55 13.63 25.56
C TYR A 544 -0.54 13.04 26.97
N LEU A 545 0.63 12.90 27.59
CA LEU A 545 0.77 12.37 28.95
C LEU A 545 0.09 13.29 29.97
N THR A 546 0.33 14.59 29.89
CA THR A 546 -0.21 15.58 30.82
C THR A 546 -1.74 15.62 30.78
N SER A 547 -2.32 15.61 29.58
CA SER A 547 -3.79 15.60 29.39
C SER A 547 -4.45 14.32 29.90
N ASN A 548 -3.70 13.22 29.96
CA ASN A 548 -4.15 11.95 30.55
C ASN A 548 -3.72 11.80 32.02
N HIS A 549 -3.32 12.88 32.68
CA HIS A 549 -2.87 12.92 34.08
C HIS A 549 -1.67 12.02 34.40
N TYR A 550 -0.82 11.76 33.41
CA TYR A 550 0.48 11.13 33.60
C TYR A 550 1.59 12.19 33.71
N SER A 551 2.67 11.82 34.39
CA SER A 551 3.87 12.64 34.57
C SER A 551 5.11 11.80 34.30
N LEU A 552 6.15 12.40 33.73
CA LEU A 552 7.45 11.75 33.53
C LEU A 552 8.40 12.16 34.67
N SER A 553 9.13 11.21 35.26
CA SER A 553 10.31 11.56 36.04
C SER A 553 11.39 12.20 35.14
N ASP A 554 12.33 12.95 35.71
CA ASP A 554 13.41 13.59 34.94
C ASP A 554 14.23 12.58 34.13
N GLU A 555 14.50 11.41 34.71
CA GLU A 555 15.19 10.32 34.03
C GLU A 555 14.31 9.66 32.96
N ALA A 556 12.99 9.56 33.19
CA ALA A 556 12.05 8.99 32.23
C ALA A 556 11.91 9.91 31.01
N ARG A 557 11.81 11.23 31.23
CA ARG A 557 11.84 12.25 30.17
C ARG A 557 13.10 12.12 29.32
N SER A 558 14.25 11.94 29.97
CA SER A 558 15.53 11.74 29.29
C SER A 558 15.59 10.43 28.50
N ALA A 559 15.00 9.35 29.01
CA ALA A 559 14.91 8.08 28.31
C ALA A 559 13.97 8.15 27.09
N LEU A 560 12.83 8.82 27.25
CA LEU A 560 11.86 9.03 26.18
C LEU A 560 12.45 9.90 25.06
N ALA A 561 13.11 11.00 25.41
CA ALA A 561 13.79 11.85 24.42
C ALA A 561 14.83 11.06 23.60
N LYS A 562 15.63 10.20 24.26
CA LYS A 562 16.58 9.32 23.54
C LYS A 562 15.88 8.34 22.62
N ARG A 563 14.79 7.74 23.08
CA ARG A 563 13.97 6.81 22.29
C ARG A 563 13.40 7.51 21.05
N VAL A 564 12.76 8.66 21.23
CA VAL A 564 12.22 9.50 20.16
C VAL A 564 13.32 9.92 19.18
N ASN A 565 14.50 10.32 19.66
CA ASN A 565 15.64 10.66 18.81
C ASN A 565 16.07 9.48 17.91
N ILE A 566 16.22 8.29 18.49
CA ILE A 566 16.61 7.09 17.76
C ILE A 566 15.57 6.77 16.69
N ASP A 567 14.29 6.80 17.03
CA ASP A 567 13.22 6.47 16.10
C ASP A 567 13.07 7.54 15.00
N TYR A 568 13.27 8.81 15.34
CA TYR A 568 13.31 9.91 14.40
C TYR A 568 14.45 9.78 13.38
N LEU A 569 15.63 9.30 13.81
CA LEU A 569 16.78 9.07 12.93
C LEU A 569 16.59 7.89 11.97
N HIS A 570 15.80 6.90 12.35
CA HIS A 570 15.49 5.71 11.54
C HIS A 570 14.16 5.83 10.77
N ARG A 571 13.56 7.02 10.75
CA ARG A 571 12.25 7.23 10.12
C ARG A 571 12.35 7.13 8.59
N ASP A 572 11.30 6.57 8.00
CA ASP A 572 11.09 6.62 6.55
C ASP A 572 10.07 7.70 6.18
N LYS A 573 9.72 7.75 4.89
CA LYS A 573 8.72 8.69 4.34
C LYS A 573 7.28 8.44 4.81
N ASN A 574 7.01 7.31 5.47
CA ASN A 574 5.70 6.90 5.94
C ASN A 574 5.60 6.99 7.48
N PHE A 575 6.59 7.60 8.13
CA PHE A 575 6.62 7.74 9.58
C PHE A 575 5.33 8.39 10.10
N GLY A 576 4.65 7.71 11.04
CA GLY A 576 3.34 8.10 11.54
C GLY A 576 3.31 9.35 12.42
N ASN A 577 4.42 10.09 12.57
CA ASN A 577 4.51 11.36 13.31
C ASN A 577 3.85 11.26 14.71
N ALA A 578 2.85 12.10 15.02
CA ALA A 578 2.16 12.07 16.31
C ALA A 578 1.51 10.72 16.61
N ARG A 579 0.95 10.04 15.59
CA ARG A 579 0.34 8.72 15.74
C ARG A 579 1.38 7.69 16.22
N TYR A 580 2.60 7.77 15.71
CA TYR A 580 3.69 6.91 16.17
C TYR A 580 4.00 7.11 17.66
N ILE A 581 4.09 8.38 18.09
CA ILE A 581 4.38 8.73 19.49
C ILE A 581 3.26 8.26 20.43
N ILE A 582 2.01 8.53 20.08
CA ILE A 582 0.85 8.13 20.89
C ILE A 582 0.76 6.61 20.97
N ASN A 583 0.96 5.90 19.85
CA ASN A 583 0.97 4.43 19.85
C ASN A 583 2.07 3.91 20.76
N MET A 584 3.31 4.41 20.66
CA MET A 584 4.40 4.02 21.56
C MET A 584 4.04 4.23 23.04
N ILE A 585 3.37 5.33 23.38
CA ILE A 585 2.91 5.55 24.75
C ILE A 585 1.87 4.50 25.16
N GLN A 586 0.86 4.25 24.33
CA GLN A 586 -0.26 3.37 24.63
C GLN A 586 0.11 1.88 24.63
N THR A 587 0.97 1.43 23.72
CA THR A 587 1.28 0.01 23.50
C THR A 587 2.53 -0.44 24.24
N ASP A 588 3.48 0.47 24.47
CA ASP A 588 4.78 0.11 25.05
C ASP A 588 4.90 0.65 26.48
N ILE A 589 4.75 1.98 26.65
CA ILE A 589 5.07 2.66 27.91
C ILE A 589 4.00 2.39 28.98
N LEU A 590 2.72 2.63 28.68
CA LEU A 590 1.63 2.42 29.64
C LEU A 590 1.50 0.95 30.08
N PRO A 591 1.64 -0.06 29.19
CA PRO A 591 1.64 -1.46 29.62
C PRO A 591 2.86 -1.82 30.47
N ALA A 592 4.04 -1.27 30.19
CA ALA A 592 5.22 -1.47 31.03
C ALA A 592 5.03 -0.85 32.42
N MET A 593 4.50 0.37 32.49
CA MET A 593 4.09 1.01 33.75
C MET A 593 3.06 0.16 34.50
N ALA A 594 2.01 -0.32 33.83
CA ALA A 594 0.99 -1.16 34.43
C ALA A 594 1.58 -2.44 35.04
N ARG A 595 2.49 -3.12 34.33
CA ARG A 595 3.22 -4.30 34.84
C ARG A 595 4.02 -3.96 36.09
N ARG A 596 4.75 -2.83 36.09
CA ARG A 596 5.53 -2.39 37.26
C ARG A 596 4.63 -2.10 38.46
N VAL A 597 3.56 -1.32 38.25
CA VAL A 597 2.65 -0.90 39.32
C VAL A 597 1.88 -2.08 39.91
N THR A 598 1.36 -2.99 39.07
CA THR A 598 0.61 -4.16 39.53
C THR A 598 1.48 -5.21 40.23
N SER A 599 2.79 -5.21 39.96
CA SER A 599 3.76 -6.11 40.63
C SER A 599 4.24 -5.56 41.98
N ALA A 600 3.91 -4.31 42.33
CA ALA A 600 4.29 -3.71 43.61
C ALA A 600 3.31 -4.11 44.72
N GLU A 601 3.81 -4.38 45.93
CA GLU A 601 2.98 -4.76 47.09
C GLU A 601 2.08 -3.62 47.60
N THR A 602 2.44 -2.36 47.31
CA THR A 602 1.69 -1.16 47.67
C THR A 602 1.77 -0.13 46.55
N PHE A 603 0.66 0.54 46.25
CA PHE A 603 0.59 1.65 45.30
C PHE A 603 -0.06 2.87 45.95
N ASP A 604 0.36 4.07 45.53
CA ASP A 604 -0.26 5.34 45.86
C ASP A 604 -0.64 6.11 44.58
N CYS A 605 -1.34 7.24 44.71
CA CYS A 605 -1.75 8.05 43.55
C CYS A 605 -0.54 8.44 42.68
N LYS A 606 0.61 8.74 43.30
CA LYS A 606 1.82 9.10 42.59
C LYS A 606 2.36 7.94 41.74
N THR A 607 2.36 6.72 42.27
CA THR A 607 2.81 5.52 41.55
C THR A 607 1.89 5.17 40.37
N LEU A 608 0.61 5.55 40.43
CA LEU A 608 -0.37 5.36 39.36
C LEU A 608 -0.29 6.42 38.25
N THR A 609 0.38 7.55 38.48
CA THR A 609 0.48 8.67 37.53
C THR A 609 1.90 8.95 37.05
N GLU A 610 2.94 8.46 37.74
CA GLU A 610 4.34 8.74 37.41
C GLU A 610 4.98 7.61 36.58
N ILE A 611 5.45 7.95 35.39
CA ILE A 611 6.22 7.09 34.48
C ILE A 611 7.71 7.21 34.84
N LEU A 612 8.36 6.06 34.97
CA LEU A 612 9.78 5.94 35.33
C LEU A 612 10.60 5.42 34.15
N PRO A 613 11.95 5.52 34.17
CA PRO A 613 12.80 5.09 33.06
C PRO A 613 12.64 3.63 32.68
N CYS A 614 12.33 2.76 33.64
CA CYS A 614 12.14 1.33 33.39
C CYS A 614 10.87 1.00 32.61
N ASP A 615 9.92 1.94 32.50
CA ASP A 615 8.72 1.78 31.70
C ASP A 615 8.96 2.11 30.22
N ILE A 616 10.11 2.72 29.89
CA ILE A 616 10.43 3.14 28.52
C ILE A 616 11.35 2.07 27.93
N PRO A 617 10.82 1.14 27.11
CA PRO A 617 11.64 0.08 26.54
C PRO A 617 12.68 0.67 25.59
N SER A 618 13.93 0.25 25.77
CA SER A 618 15.03 0.59 24.87
C SER A 618 15.02 -0.38 23.69
N ARG A 619 15.15 0.13 22.45
CA ARG A 619 15.41 -0.73 21.27
C ARG A 619 16.77 -1.46 21.36
N ASP A 620 17.67 -0.98 22.21
CA ASP A 620 18.97 -1.58 22.49
C ASP A 620 18.91 -2.66 23.57
N THR A 621 18.32 -3.82 23.27
CA THR A 621 18.79 -5.09 23.85
C THR A 621 18.55 -6.24 22.88
N THR A 622 19.58 -6.59 22.11
CA THR A 622 19.78 -8.01 21.81
C THR A 622 19.86 -8.73 23.16
N PRO A 623 19.04 -9.75 23.47
CA PRO A 623 19.22 -10.47 24.73
C PRO A 623 20.60 -11.14 24.68
N ALA A 624 21.48 -10.71 25.57
CA ALA A 624 22.75 -11.38 25.81
C ALA A 624 22.44 -12.86 26.10
N ARG A 625 22.94 -13.75 25.23
CA ARG A 625 22.90 -15.20 25.46
C ARG A 625 23.58 -15.49 26.80
N HIS A 626 22.79 -15.64 27.86
CA HIS A 626 23.26 -16.31 29.06
C HIS A 626 23.55 -17.76 28.68
N SER A 627 24.83 -18.09 28.60
CA SER A 627 25.31 -19.46 28.44
C SER A 627 25.04 -20.23 29.74
N GLU A 628 23.84 -20.76 29.90
CA GLU A 628 23.62 -21.81 30.90
C GLU A 628 24.20 -23.12 30.36
N SER A 629 25.34 -23.51 30.94
CA SER A 629 25.95 -24.82 30.75
C SER A 629 25.00 -25.91 31.26
N ARG A 630 24.18 -26.49 30.39
CA ARG A 630 23.48 -27.73 30.72
C ARG A 630 24.49 -28.89 30.71
N GLN A 631 24.73 -29.44 31.90
CA GLN A 631 25.45 -30.70 32.10
C GLN A 631 24.81 -31.81 31.24
N ARG A 632 25.63 -32.45 30.41
CA ARG A 632 25.26 -33.69 29.71
C ARG A 632 25.15 -34.83 30.72
N ILE A 633 23.94 -35.23 31.06
CA ILE A 633 23.69 -36.55 31.64
C ILE A 633 23.67 -37.54 30.47
N GLY A 634 24.76 -38.29 30.34
CA GLY A 634 24.80 -39.43 29.42
C GLY A 634 24.04 -40.61 30.01
N PHE A 635 23.33 -41.34 29.15
CA PHE A 635 23.02 -42.75 29.41
C PHE A 635 23.86 -43.60 28.46
N THR A 636 24.50 -44.60 29.06
CA THR A 636 25.41 -45.56 28.45
C THR A 636 24.62 -46.83 28.12
N ILE A 637 24.68 -47.21 26.83
CA ILE A 637 24.31 -48.48 26.16
C ILE A 637 22.85 -48.94 26.27
#